data_AF-A0A953ZYX9-F1
#
_entry.id   AF-A0A953ZYX9-F1
#
_cell.length_a   1.000
_cell.length_b   1.000
_cell.length_c   1.000
_cell.angle_alpha   90.00
_cell.angle_beta   90.00
_cell.angle_gamma   90.00
#
_symmetry.space_group_name_H-M   'P 1'
#
loop_
_entity.id
_entity.type
_entity.pdbx_description
1 polymer ?
#
loop_
_entity_poly.entity_id
_entity_poly.type
_entity_poly.pdbx_seq_one_letter_code
_entity_poly.pdbx_strand_id
1 'polypeptide(L)'
;MHISRPAALLLLAATAVGQHPSISFQRDISPLLAARCAGCHRPGKTEGGLDLSNFAAFARGGKSGRAFVAGDAEHSLVLRKVGGPKPAMPPRGTPLTSQQVANLRAWIAAGARDDTVTRRPATHAPAVYRSAPAIPALAFSPDGRLLAVAGYHEVVLLEVPDGDAAPQPIARLVGGAPRIESLAFSRDGARLAAAGGAPARFGEVQVWDVRTRQPYRRHRVGSDVLYGISFAPDGRSVAFGGADKTVRMLRVDDGAELLLFRNHAEWVLGTCFTRDGKRLVSAGRDRAMKIIDLAEQRFVDDINNPYEPILALARHPQSDIVAYGGALGACYVYRISDNQKRTAARLDTNLVHVLTRHGGAVHAVAFDATGGRIATGGEDDQVHIHDSKSGKLLLTLRGYRAPVFALAFHPREPLLATAGFEGLIRVYDARDGKLRHTVVPVPVQGGSRPVAAELITSLQAIPDRLSLDHARDQRRILVQGRTRDGKLVDLTGRARFTADPTHLTVGADGYLTPHATGATTVRVQAAGLSLTVPVQVNGVATHPVHFCRDVMPVLGRAGCNAGTCHGARDGKNGFALSLRGFDPAGDYRALVHDLSGRRFDRVSPEQSLMLLKPTTGVPHEGGKVLELDSRAYRLIADWIRQGTRFRDDDASRVVGLEVLPRTLDLSMPQDHQQVLVIARYADGSTADVTRDAHMSVSDTEVAAMNGTTITALRRGEAAVLVRYEGRYATAPITIMGDRSGFAWQGRPQHNFIDRLVDAKLQTVKTLPAPLCSDAEFVRRVHLDLTGKPPTPEQARAFVAAAGPTRVKREQRIDQLIGSPEFVAHWSNKWADLLQCNSTTLGAEGVWVFRDWLAESIARNKPYDRFVRELLTATGATLSKPAANYMRALSDRGREPDTGKMAEDVTQTFLGVRFGCCKCHNHPFERWTQGQYYELAAHFARVRLKASGSPGEMVVFDQLLAGEVTHPRHHGPVAPQVPFGARHSSTPEQRRAALADWLTSKDNRLFARSYVNRVWSYLFGIGIIEPVDDIRAGNPPSNAALLDALEKHFVDSGFDVFDLIRTICRSHTWQRSFRSNRWNADDRVNFARSYPRRLSAEQLLDAVAIATGVTPRIGNLPAGSRAVDAPDGEVRGNDFLALFGRPKRESACECARSSNLSLAHALNLVGGRTLHGAITDPNGRVARLVGSGAADAEIVTDLFWAALCRAPTTAEVKTFASLGTGPQRVRGAQDLLWALTNSPAFLFNR
;
A
#
# COMPACT_ATOMS: atom_id res chain seq x y z
N MET A 1 -17.00 6.22 -84.99
CA MET A 1 -18.15 5.78 -84.16
C MET A 1 -18.00 6.45 -82.80
N HIS A 2 -18.57 7.65 -82.64
CA HIS A 2 -19.86 7.94 -81.99
C HIS A 2 -19.82 7.64 -80.47
N ILE A 3 -20.19 8.53 -79.53
CA ILE A 3 -20.80 9.88 -79.55
C ILE A 3 -20.69 10.46 -78.11
N SER A 4 -20.43 11.78 -78.03
CA SER A 4 -20.90 12.78 -77.03
C SER A 4 -20.58 12.71 -75.52
N ARG A 5 -19.60 13.56 -75.08
CA ARG A 5 -19.72 14.84 -74.32
C ARG A 5 -20.96 15.12 -73.41
N PRO A 6 -20.92 16.09 -72.45
CA PRO A 6 -19.78 16.91 -71.95
C PRO A 6 -19.78 17.36 -70.46
N ALA A 7 -18.68 18.06 -70.09
CA ALA A 7 -18.59 19.30 -69.27
C ALA A 7 -18.89 19.26 -67.76
N ALA A 8 -18.22 19.98 -66.87
CA ALA A 8 -17.10 20.92 -66.91
C ALA A 8 -16.64 21.14 -65.44
N LEU A 9 -15.37 21.49 -65.21
CA LEU A 9 -15.01 22.70 -64.46
C LEU A 9 -13.49 22.86 -64.42
N LEU A 10 -13.03 23.95 -65.00
CA LEU A 10 -11.69 24.53 -64.86
C LEU A 10 -11.92 25.99 -64.47
N LEU A 11 -11.00 26.54 -63.68
CA LEU A 11 -10.88 27.91 -63.13
C LEU A 11 -11.51 28.18 -61.76
N LEU A 12 -10.64 28.27 -60.74
CA LEU A 12 -10.37 29.56 -60.07
C LEU A 12 -9.12 29.44 -59.18
N ALA A 13 -8.06 30.13 -59.59
CA ALA A 13 -6.96 30.53 -58.73
C ALA A 13 -7.34 31.82 -57.98
N ALA A 14 -6.71 32.02 -56.82
CA ALA A 14 -6.67 33.22 -55.98
C ALA A 14 -7.88 33.49 -55.07
N THR A 15 -7.74 33.09 -53.79
CA THR A 15 -7.77 33.99 -52.61
C THR A 15 -7.61 33.15 -51.34
N ALA A 16 -6.37 32.83 -50.96
CA ALA A 16 -6.06 32.33 -49.60
C ALA A 16 -5.16 33.36 -48.91
N VAL A 17 -5.73 34.53 -48.64
CA VAL A 17 -5.16 35.49 -47.69
C VAL A 17 -5.66 35.10 -46.31
N GLY A 18 -4.73 34.69 -45.45
CA GLY A 18 -4.79 34.77 -43.99
C GLY A 18 -6.03 34.24 -43.26
N GLN A 19 -6.02 32.97 -42.86
CA GLN A 19 -6.71 32.56 -41.63
C GLN A 19 -5.66 32.20 -40.57
N HIS A 20 -5.59 33.02 -39.52
CA HIS A 20 -4.90 32.65 -38.28
C HIS A 20 -5.41 31.27 -37.80
N PRO A 21 -4.56 30.39 -37.25
CA PRO A 21 -5.03 29.12 -36.73
C PRO A 21 -6.07 29.39 -35.63
N SER A 22 -7.29 28.87 -35.81
CA SER A 22 -8.38 29.02 -34.84
C SER A 22 -7.94 28.52 -33.46
N ILE A 23 -8.31 29.26 -32.40
CA ILE A 23 -8.03 28.87 -31.01
C ILE A 23 -8.72 27.53 -30.71
N SER A 24 -7.97 26.57 -30.17
CA SER A 24 -8.36 25.19 -29.89
C SER A 24 -8.80 25.05 -28.43
N PHE A 25 -9.89 24.33 -28.17
CA PHE A 25 -10.31 24.07 -26.80
C PHE A 25 -9.30 23.15 -26.10
N GLN A 26 -8.89 22.04 -26.71
CA GLN A 26 -7.97 21.08 -26.14
C GLN A 26 -6.56 21.65 -25.93
N ARG A 27 -6.05 22.45 -26.87
CA ARG A 27 -4.68 22.97 -26.84
C ARG A 27 -4.57 24.30 -26.07
N ASP A 28 -5.52 25.20 -26.23
CA ASP A 28 -5.35 26.59 -25.79
C ASP A 28 -6.24 26.96 -24.58
N ILE A 29 -7.45 26.42 -24.50
CA ILE A 29 -8.44 26.79 -23.45
C ILE A 29 -8.44 25.82 -22.27
N SER A 30 -8.46 24.51 -22.51
CA SER A 30 -8.49 23.48 -21.47
C SER A 30 -7.28 23.56 -20.53
N PRO A 31 -6.02 23.76 -21.02
CA PRO A 31 -4.88 23.98 -20.14
C PRO A 31 -4.97 25.28 -19.33
N LEU A 32 -5.58 26.34 -19.89
CA LEU A 32 -5.81 27.60 -19.19
C LEU A 32 -6.78 27.40 -18.01
N LEU A 33 -7.91 26.71 -18.23
CA LEU A 33 -8.89 26.39 -17.19
C LEU A 33 -8.30 25.47 -16.13
N ALA A 34 -7.55 24.44 -16.53
CA ALA A 34 -6.87 23.53 -15.62
C ALA A 34 -5.85 24.25 -14.72
N ALA A 35 -5.05 25.15 -15.30
CA ALA A 35 -4.00 25.84 -14.56
C ALA A 35 -4.53 26.93 -13.61
N ARG A 36 -5.62 27.63 -13.98
CA ARG A 36 -6.06 28.84 -13.27
C ARG A 36 -7.36 28.68 -12.49
N CYS A 37 -8.15 27.65 -12.79
CA CYS A 37 -9.53 27.56 -12.31
C CYS A 37 -9.84 26.21 -11.63
N ALA A 38 -9.19 25.12 -12.02
CA ALA A 38 -9.48 23.78 -11.50
C ALA A 38 -9.16 23.58 -10.01
N GLY A 39 -8.39 24.47 -9.37
CA GLY A 39 -8.18 24.42 -7.92
C GLY A 39 -9.46 24.56 -7.09
N CYS A 40 -10.45 25.30 -7.62
CA CYS A 40 -11.74 25.56 -6.98
C CYS A 40 -12.96 25.14 -7.82
N HIS A 41 -12.77 24.79 -9.10
CA HIS A 41 -13.84 24.42 -10.04
C HIS A 41 -13.55 23.05 -10.70
N ARG A 42 -13.45 22.00 -9.88
CA ARG A 42 -13.19 20.61 -10.31
C ARG A 42 -14.16 19.61 -9.67
N PRO A 43 -14.27 18.38 -10.19
CA PRO A 43 -15.05 17.32 -9.56
C PRO A 43 -14.60 17.09 -8.11
N GLY A 44 -15.53 17.28 -7.16
CA GLY A 44 -15.25 17.16 -5.71
C GLY A 44 -14.97 18.49 -4.99
N LYS A 45 -14.75 19.59 -5.72
CA LYS A 45 -14.69 20.96 -5.18
C LYS A 45 -15.15 21.94 -6.27
N THR A 46 -16.45 22.24 -6.30
CA THR A 46 -17.15 23.06 -7.33
C THR A 46 -17.70 24.35 -6.72
N GLU A 47 -16.82 25.32 -6.42
CA GLU A 47 -17.27 26.63 -5.91
C GLU A 47 -18.18 27.31 -6.94
N GLY A 48 -19.29 27.90 -6.48
CA GLY A 48 -20.32 28.43 -7.38
C GLY A 48 -21.01 27.38 -8.26
N GLY A 49 -20.83 26.07 -8.00
CA GLY A 49 -21.40 24.98 -8.80
C GLY A 49 -20.80 24.80 -10.19
N LEU A 50 -19.69 25.49 -10.51
CA LEU A 50 -19.02 25.41 -11.79
C LEU A 50 -17.98 24.27 -11.79
N ASP A 51 -18.01 23.43 -12.83
CA ASP A 51 -17.03 22.36 -13.08
C ASP A 51 -16.35 22.59 -14.43
N LEU A 52 -15.02 22.64 -14.41
CA LEU A 52 -14.18 22.94 -15.57
C LEU A 52 -13.35 21.73 -16.02
N SER A 53 -13.65 20.51 -15.54
CA SER A 53 -12.88 19.30 -15.84
C SER A 53 -13.03 18.77 -17.26
N ASN A 54 -14.08 19.16 -17.97
CA ASN A 54 -14.32 18.81 -19.36
C ASN A 54 -15.16 19.88 -20.05
N PHE A 55 -15.14 19.88 -21.38
CA PHE A 55 -15.84 20.85 -22.21
C PHE A 55 -17.34 20.94 -21.86
N ALA A 56 -18.01 19.79 -21.77
CA ALA A 56 -19.45 19.74 -21.50
C ALA A 56 -19.80 20.35 -20.13
N ALA A 57 -19.00 20.08 -19.09
CA ALA A 57 -19.17 20.67 -17.77
C ALA A 57 -18.97 22.19 -17.78
N PHE A 58 -17.94 22.66 -18.48
CA PHE A 58 -17.69 24.09 -18.63
C PHE A 58 -18.84 24.79 -19.38
N ALA A 59 -19.35 24.18 -20.46
CA ALA A 59 -20.47 24.69 -21.23
C ALA A 59 -21.78 24.74 -20.43
N ARG A 60 -22.04 23.75 -19.56
CA ARG A 60 -23.21 23.74 -18.66
C ARG A 60 -23.21 24.94 -17.70
N GLY A 61 -22.04 25.40 -17.28
CA GLY A 61 -21.90 26.51 -16.33
C GLY A 61 -22.15 26.09 -14.87
N GLY A 62 -22.39 27.08 -14.02
CA GLY A 62 -22.60 26.88 -12.58
C GLY A 62 -23.90 27.53 -12.08
N LYS A 63 -24.01 27.72 -10.75
CA LYS A 63 -25.18 28.35 -10.10
C LYS A 63 -25.47 29.77 -10.61
N SER A 64 -24.46 30.46 -11.15
CA SER A 64 -24.59 31.80 -11.72
C SER A 64 -24.98 31.81 -13.21
N GLY A 65 -25.29 30.64 -13.79
CA GLY A 65 -25.66 30.47 -15.20
C GLY A 65 -24.54 29.87 -16.05
N ARG A 66 -24.74 29.88 -17.38
CA ARG A 66 -23.79 29.36 -18.37
C ARG A 66 -22.43 30.06 -18.24
N ALA A 67 -21.35 29.29 -18.31
CA ALA A 67 -20.01 29.88 -18.21
C ALA A 67 -19.67 30.73 -19.43
N PHE A 68 -20.11 30.31 -20.62
CA PHE A 68 -19.97 31.06 -21.86
C PHE A 68 -21.20 30.85 -22.76
N VAL A 69 -21.39 31.76 -23.71
CA VAL A 69 -22.38 31.70 -24.78
C VAL A 69 -21.61 31.59 -26.09
N ALA A 70 -21.70 30.45 -26.77
CA ALA A 70 -20.99 30.22 -28.02
C ALA A 70 -21.36 31.31 -29.05
N GLY A 71 -20.35 31.95 -29.63
CA GLY A 71 -20.52 33.07 -30.57
C GLY A 71 -20.73 34.44 -29.92
N ASP A 72 -20.97 34.52 -28.62
CA ASP A 72 -21.24 35.77 -27.90
C ASP A 72 -20.35 35.94 -26.67
N ALA A 73 -19.19 36.56 -26.92
CA ALA A 73 -18.20 36.80 -25.90
C ALA A 73 -18.62 37.87 -24.88
N GLU A 74 -19.44 38.85 -25.26
CA GLU A 74 -19.85 39.94 -24.36
C GLU A 74 -20.89 39.49 -23.32
N HIS A 75 -21.71 38.50 -23.67
CA HIS A 75 -22.66 37.86 -22.74
C HIS A 75 -22.10 36.65 -21.99
N SER A 76 -20.85 36.27 -22.26
CA SER A 76 -20.20 35.14 -21.59
C SER A 76 -19.72 35.48 -20.18
N LEU A 77 -20.31 34.80 -19.18
CA LEU A 77 -20.05 35.05 -17.76
C LEU A 77 -18.57 34.90 -17.38
N VAL A 78 -17.86 33.94 -17.99
CA VAL A 78 -16.45 33.69 -17.74
C VAL A 78 -15.61 34.93 -18.05
N LEU A 79 -15.88 35.64 -19.14
CA LEU A 79 -15.14 36.84 -19.53
C LEU A 79 -15.44 38.03 -18.61
N ARG A 80 -16.67 38.14 -18.09
CA ARG A 80 -17.03 39.16 -17.09
C ARG A 80 -16.36 38.92 -15.73
N LYS A 81 -16.11 37.65 -15.39
CA LYS A 81 -15.46 37.28 -14.12
C LYS A 81 -13.94 37.36 -14.18
N VAL A 82 -13.33 37.05 -15.32
CA VAL A 82 -11.86 37.02 -15.49
C VAL A 82 -11.27 38.25 -16.17
N GLY A 83 -12.10 39.13 -16.74
CA GLY A 83 -11.69 40.36 -17.43
C GLY A 83 -11.79 41.63 -16.58
N GLY A 84 -11.16 42.71 -17.05
CA GLY A 84 -11.15 44.03 -16.41
C GLY A 84 -9.89 44.30 -15.55
N PRO A 85 -9.70 45.56 -15.08
CA PRO A 85 -8.54 45.96 -14.28
C PRO A 85 -8.49 45.32 -12.88
N LYS A 86 -9.63 44.85 -12.36
CA LYS A 86 -9.73 44.10 -11.10
C LYS A 86 -10.70 42.93 -11.26
N PRO A 87 -10.26 41.78 -11.82
CA PRO A 87 -11.15 40.67 -12.12
C PRO A 87 -11.66 40.00 -10.85
N ALA A 88 -12.91 39.54 -10.88
CA ALA A 88 -13.54 38.85 -9.76
C ALA A 88 -13.03 37.42 -9.56
N MET A 89 -12.41 36.84 -10.59
CA MET A 89 -11.86 35.47 -10.59
C MET A 89 -10.47 35.45 -11.25
N PRO A 90 -9.49 34.72 -10.67
CA PRO A 90 -9.57 34.02 -9.39
C PRO A 90 -9.49 34.98 -8.18
N PRO A 91 -10.27 34.77 -7.10
CA PRO A 91 -10.32 35.65 -5.92
C PRO A 91 -9.07 35.52 -5.04
N ARG A 92 -8.37 34.38 -5.14
CA ARG A 92 -7.05 34.12 -4.57
C ARG A 92 -6.21 33.48 -5.66
N GLY A 93 -5.27 34.24 -6.23
CA GLY A 93 -4.40 33.79 -7.34
C GLY A 93 -4.05 34.92 -8.31
N THR A 94 -3.11 34.67 -9.22
CA THR A 94 -2.77 35.64 -10.28
C THR A 94 -3.89 35.72 -11.32
N PRO A 95 -4.37 36.92 -11.67
CA PRO A 95 -5.29 37.14 -12.78
C PRO A 95 -4.82 36.53 -14.11
N LEU A 96 -5.76 36.26 -15.01
CA LEU A 96 -5.42 35.93 -16.39
C LEU A 96 -4.72 37.13 -17.05
N THR A 97 -3.69 36.86 -17.87
CA THR A 97 -3.04 37.90 -18.68
C THR A 97 -3.98 38.39 -19.78
N SER A 98 -3.78 39.61 -20.28
CA SER A 98 -4.56 40.19 -21.38
C SER A 98 -4.63 39.26 -22.60
N GLN A 99 -3.52 38.58 -22.93
CA GLN A 99 -3.48 37.60 -24.02
C GLN A 99 -4.34 36.36 -23.75
N GLN A 100 -4.40 35.88 -22.51
CA GLN A 100 -5.25 34.71 -22.16
C GLN A 100 -6.73 35.06 -22.19
N VAL A 101 -7.09 36.27 -21.74
CA VAL A 101 -8.47 36.79 -21.87
C VAL A 101 -8.83 36.97 -23.33
N ALA A 102 -7.90 37.47 -24.17
CA ALA A 102 -8.08 37.60 -25.61
C ALA A 102 -8.27 36.24 -26.29
N ASN A 103 -7.49 35.21 -25.93
CA ASN A 103 -7.65 33.87 -26.48
C ASN A 103 -9.00 33.24 -26.10
N LEU A 104 -9.43 33.41 -24.84
CA LEU A 104 -10.74 32.94 -24.38
C LEU A 104 -11.88 33.68 -25.11
N ARG A 105 -11.73 34.99 -25.32
CA ARG A 105 -12.66 35.82 -26.10
C ARG A 105 -12.75 35.39 -27.56
N ALA A 106 -11.61 35.20 -28.21
CA ALA A 106 -11.54 34.75 -29.60
C ALA A 106 -12.13 33.35 -29.79
N TRP A 107 -11.86 32.42 -28.87
CA TRP A 107 -12.44 31.09 -28.90
C TRP A 107 -13.97 31.11 -28.73
N ILE A 108 -14.49 31.90 -27.78
CA ILE A 108 -15.93 32.05 -27.60
C ILE A 108 -16.58 32.67 -28.83
N ALA A 109 -16.01 33.75 -29.37
CA ALA A 109 -16.48 34.42 -30.58
C ALA A 109 -16.47 33.48 -31.81
N ALA A 110 -15.51 32.56 -31.89
CA ALA A 110 -15.44 31.54 -32.94
C ALA A 110 -16.43 30.36 -32.75
N GLY A 111 -17.36 30.48 -31.79
CA GLY A 111 -18.40 29.48 -31.52
C GLY A 111 -18.03 28.46 -30.44
N ALA A 112 -16.97 28.68 -29.67
CA ALA A 112 -16.56 27.84 -28.54
C ALA A 112 -16.50 26.34 -28.87
N ARG A 113 -15.86 25.97 -29.99
CA ARG A 113 -15.84 24.60 -30.50
C ARG A 113 -15.02 23.66 -29.60
N ASP A 114 -15.54 22.45 -29.36
CA ASP A 114 -14.83 21.35 -28.69
C ASP A 114 -14.07 20.51 -29.71
N ASP A 115 -12.74 20.47 -29.58
CA ASP A 115 -11.84 19.68 -30.41
C ASP A 115 -11.08 18.62 -29.59
N THR A 116 -11.64 18.19 -28.44
CA THR A 116 -11.07 17.12 -27.62
C THR A 116 -11.11 15.76 -28.35
N VAL A 117 -9.95 15.09 -28.46
CA VAL A 117 -9.85 13.76 -29.11
C VAL A 117 -10.00 12.66 -28.05
N THR A 118 -11.11 11.90 -28.08
CA THR A 118 -11.28 10.71 -27.24
C THR A 118 -10.44 9.54 -27.78
N ARG A 119 -9.29 9.30 -27.15
CA ARG A 119 -8.39 8.20 -27.53
C ARG A 119 -9.03 6.84 -27.19
N ARG A 120 -9.24 5.97 -28.19
CA ARG A 120 -9.66 4.57 -28.00
C ARG A 120 -8.69 3.87 -27.03
N PRO A 121 -9.18 3.18 -25.98
CA PRO A 121 -8.32 2.44 -25.08
C PRO A 121 -7.65 1.27 -25.79
N ALA A 122 -6.36 1.08 -25.52
CA ALA A 122 -5.57 -0.05 -26.01
C ALA A 122 -6.25 -1.39 -25.66
N THR A 123 -6.28 -2.30 -26.63
CA THR A 123 -6.67 -3.69 -26.43
C THR A 123 -5.48 -4.45 -25.85
N HIS A 124 -5.64 -5.02 -24.66
CA HIS A 124 -4.65 -5.93 -24.09
C HIS A 124 -4.81 -7.32 -24.72
N ALA A 125 -3.74 -8.11 -24.76
CA ALA A 125 -3.86 -9.53 -25.05
C ALA A 125 -4.51 -10.25 -23.84
N PRO A 126 -5.23 -11.37 -24.05
CA PRO A 126 -5.74 -12.18 -22.96
C PRO A 126 -4.62 -12.59 -21.99
N ALA A 127 -4.89 -12.55 -20.69
CA ALA A 127 -3.90 -12.89 -19.67
C ALA A 127 -3.42 -14.36 -19.78
N VAL A 128 -2.15 -14.60 -19.48
CA VAL A 128 -1.60 -15.96 -19.32
C VAL A 128 -1.47 -16.23 -17.82
N TYR A 129 -2.36 -17.07 -17.30
CA TYR A 129 -2.41 -17.38 -15.87
C TYR A 129 -1.42 -18.48 -15.51
N ARG A 130 -0.66 -18.26 -14.44
CA ARG A 130 0.25 -19.26 -13.83
C ARG A 130 -0.39 -20.00 -12.65
N SER A 131 -1.50 -19.48 -12.14
CA SER A 131 -2.38 -20.09 -11.14
C SER A 131 -3.81 -19.59 -11.39
N ALA A 132 -4.81 -20.28 -10.85
CA ALA A 132 -6.19 -19.81 -10.94
C ALA A 132 -6.31 -18.42 -10.26
N PRO A 133 -6.81 -17.39 -10.97
CA PRO A 133 -6.94 -16.04 -10.40
C PRO A 133 -8.14 -15.97 -9.46
N ALA A 134 -8.08 -15.11 -8.44
CA ALA A 134 -9.23 -14.83 -7.60
C ALA A 134 -10.42 -14.35 -8.45
N ILE A 135 -11.63 -14.83 -8.12
CA ILE A 135 -12.86 -14.52 -8.86
C ILE A 135 -13.74 -13.63 -7.98
N PRO A 136 -13.76 -12.31 -8.21
CA PRO A 136 -14.53 -11.36 -7.41
C PRO A 136 -16.01 -11.25 -7.81
N ALA A 137 -16.39 -11.69 -9.01
CA ALA A 137 -17.76 -11.61 -9.48
C ALA A 137 -18.15 -12.75 -10.43
N LEU A 138 -19.41 -13.18 -10.32
CA LEU A 138 -20.06 -14.16 -11.17
C LEU A 138 -21.45 -13.63 -11.57
N ALA A 139 -21.91 -13.96 -12.79
CA ALA A 139 -23.29 -13.70 -13.20
C ALA A 139 -23.76 -14.75 -14.20
N PHE A 140 -24.94 -15.33 -14.00
CA PHE A 140 -25.61 -16.15 -15.03
C PHE A 140 -26.34 -15.26 -16.03
N SER A 141 -26.38 -15.66 -17.30
CA SER A 141 -27.31 -15.09 -18.28
C SER A 141 -28.75 -15.41 -17.89
N PRO A 142 -29.75 -14.59 -18.27
CA PRO A 142 -31.16 -14.83 -17.89
C PRO A 142 -31.74 -16.15 -18.39
N ASP A 143 -31.20 -16.73 -19.46
CA ASP A 143 -31.57 -18.04 -19.97
C ASP A 143 -30.85 -19.21 -19.28
N GLY A 144 -29.82 -18.92 -18.48
CA GLY A 144 -29.01 -19.90 -17.74
C GLY A 144 -27.85 -20.51 -18.53
N ARG A 145 -27.81 -20.31 -19.85
CA ARG A 145 -26.86 -20.99 -20.75
C ARG A 145 -25.43 -20.47 -20.64
N LEU A 146 -25.21 -19.30 -20.06
CA LEU A 146 -23.90 -18.68 -19.90
C LEU A 146 -23.63 -18.32 -18.44
N LEU A 147 -22.38 -18.51 -18.01
CA LEU A 147 -21.84 -17.99 -16.77
C LEU A 147 -20.68 -17.03 -17.09
N ALA A 148 -20.85 -15.76 -16.76
CA ALA A 148 -19.79 -14.75 -16.85
C ALA A 148 -18.95 -14.76 -15.57
N VAL A 149 -17.63 -14.78 -15.74
CA VAL A 149 -16.65 -14.90 -14.67
C VAL A 149 -15.64 -13.76 -14.77
N ALA A 150 -15.48 -13.00 -13.69
CA ALA A 150 -14.51 -11.92 -13.66
C ALA A 150 -13.07 -12.46 -13.66
N GLY A 151 -12.22 -11.91 -14.51
CA GLY A 151 -10.79 -12.21 -14.61
C GLY A 151 -9.91 -10.96 -14.61
N TYR A 152 -8.62 -11.12 -14.88
CA TYR A 152 -7.65 -10.03 -14.97
C TYR A 152 -7.61 -9.43 -16.37
N HIS A 153 -8.01 -8.17 -16.52
CA HIS A 153 -8.27 -7.49 -17.81
C HIS A 153 -9.34 -8.14 -18.68
N GLU A 154 -10.16 -9.04 -18.16
CA GLU A 154 -11.12 -9.77 -18.98
C GLU A 154 -12.33 -10.28 -18.21
N VAL A 155 -13.35 -10.64 -18.97
CA VAL A 155 -14.46 -11.47 -18.51
C VAL A 155 -14.41 -12.78 -19.28
N VAL A 156 -14.45 -13.90 -18.58
CA VAL A 156 -14.48 -15.23 -19.19
C VAL A 156 -15.94 -15.69 -19.26
N LEU A 157 -16.38 -16.11 -20.44
CA LEU A 157 -17.70 -16.69 -20.62
C LEU A 157 -17.58 -18.21 -20.64
N LEU A 158 -18.33 -18.85 -19.76
CA LEU A 158 -18.52 -20.30 -19.75
C LEU A 158 -19.90 -20.62 -20.31
N GLU A 159 -19.96 -21.64 -21.17
CA GLU A 159 -21.22 -22.29 -21.54
C GLU A 159 -21.62 -23.26 -20.43
N VAL A 160 -22.89 -23.20 -20.07
CA VAL A 160 -23.53 -24.05 -19.07
C VAL A 160 -24.46 -24.99 -19.83
N PRO A 161 -24.02 -26.22 -20.10
CA PRO A 161 -24.80 -27.18 -20.89
C PRO A 161 -26.06 -27.62 -20.13
N ASP A 162 -27.09 -28.00 -20.88
CA ASP A 162 -28.30 -28.60 -20.32
C ASP A 162 -27.93 -29.99 -19.69
N GLY A 163 -28.39 -30.26 -18.46
CA GLY A 163 -28.10 -31.53 -17.75
C GLY A 163 -26.96 -31.44 -16.71
N ASP A 164 -26.32 -32.58 -16.39
CA ASP A 164 -25.29 -32.68 -15.33
C ASP A 164 -23.85 -32.53 -15.88
N ALA A 165 -23.68 -31.81 -16.99
CA ALA A 165 -22.37 -31.59 -17.60
C ALA A 165 -21.70 -30.32 -17.04
N ALA A 166 -20.38 -30.37 -16.85
CA ALA A 166 -19.64 -29.26 -16.24
C ALA A 166 -19.53 -28.05 -17.18
N PRO A 167 -19.69 -26.80 -16.66
CA PRO A 167 -19.50 -25.58 -17.46
C PRO A 167 -18.14 -25.50 -18.16
N GLN A 168 -18.12 -25.04 -19.42
CA GLN A 168 -16.90 -25.00 -20.25
C GLN A 168 -16.59 -23.59 -20.76
N PRO A 169 -15.33 -23.12 -20.76
CA PRO A 169 -14.98 -21.80 -21.26
C PRO A 169 -15.14 -21.72 -22.79
N ILE A 170 -15.89 -20.73 -23.27
CA ILE A 170 -16.19 -20.54 -24.71
C ILE A 170 -15.69 -19.20 -25.27
N ALA A 171 -15.41 -18.20 -24.43
CA ALA A 171 -14.93 -16.91 -24.87
C ALA A 171 -14.19 -16.14 -23.78
N ARG A 172 -13.31 -15.23 -24.21
CA ARG A 172 -12.58 -14.29 -23.35
C ARG A 172 -12.79 -12.88 -23.86
N LEU A 173 -13.50 -12.07 -23.08
CA LEU A 173 -13.86 -10.70 -23.41
C LEU A 173 -12.83 -9.74 -22.81
N VAL A 174 -11.87 -9.27 -23.62
CA VAL A 174 -10.70 -8.54 -23.12
C VAL A 174 -10.93 -7.03 -23.01
N GLY A 175 -10.97 -6.54 -21.77
CA GLY A 175 -11.22 -5.16 -21.38
C GLY A 175 -9.97 -4.34 -21.06
N GLY A 176 -10.18 -3.09 -20.62
CA GLY A 176 -9.10 -2.17 -20.20
C GLY A 176 -8.84 -2.14 -18.70
N ALA A 177 -9.80 -2.62 -17.90
CA ALA A 177 -9.76 -2.62 -16.45
C ALA A 177 -8.98 -3.83 -15.92
N PRO A 178 -7.85 -3.64 -15.21
CA PRO A 178 -7.09 -4.75 -14.63
C PRO A 178 -7.89 -5.53 -13.59
N ARG A 179 -8.80 -4.87 -12.87
CA ARG A 179 -9.71 -5.49 -11.90
C ARG A 179 -11.14 -5.32 -12.39
N ILE A 180 -11.87 -6.42 -12.50
CA ILE A 180 -13.32 -6.44 -12.72
C ILE A 180 -13.95 -6.83 -11.39
N GLU A 181 -14.74 -5.95 -10.79
CA GLU A 181 -15.28 -6.13 -9.43
C GLU A 181 -16.77 -6.48 -9.44
N SER A 182 -17.46 -6.29 -10.56
CA SER A 182 -18.90 -6.56 -10.64
C SER A 182 -19.33 -6.85 -12.08
N LEU A 183 -20.28 -7.77 -12.22
CA LEU A 183 -20.84 -8.25 -13.50
C LEU A 183 -22.36 -8.27 -13.43
N ALA A 184 -23.02 -7.89 -14.51
CA ALA A 184 -24.47 -8.00 -14.64
C ALA A 184 -24.87 -8.24 -16.09
N PHE A 185 -25.83 -9.13 -16.34
CA PHE A 185 -26.50 -9.24 -17.63
C PHE A 185 -27.70 -8.30 -17.71
N SER A 186 -28.00 -7.80 -18.91
CA SER A 186 -29.30 -7.18 -19.18
C SER A 186 -30.41 -8.22 -19.09
N ARG A 187 -31.64 -7.79 -18.78
CA ARG A 187 -32.78 -8.69 -18.56
C ARG A 187 -33.11 -9.56 -19.79
N ASP A 188 -32.87 -9.05 -20.99
CA ASP A 188 -33.03 -9.77 -22.25
C ASP A 188 -31.83 -10.67 -22.60
N GLY A 189 -30.75 -10.63 -21.83
CA GLY A 189 -29.51 -11.38 -22.06
C GLY A 189 -28.67 -10.88 -23.24
N ALA A 190 -29.07 -9.81 -23.93
CA ALA A 190 -28.38 -9.30 -25.11
C ALA A 190 -27.07 -8.56 -24.78
N ARG A 191 -26.94 -8.08 -23.54
CA ARG A 191 -25.80 -7.29 -23.07
C ARG A 191 -25.24 -7.85 -21.77
N LEU A 192 -23.92 -7.73 -21.63
CA LEU A 192 -23.19 -8.00 -20.39
C LEU A 192 -22.42 -6.75 -20.00
N ALA A 193 -22.66 -6.24 -18.80
CA ALA A 193 -21.93 -5.12 -18.23
C ALA A 193 -20.91 -5.60 -17.20
N ALA A 194 -19.75 -4.97 -17.21
CA ALA A 194 -18.69 -5.18 -16.23
C ALA A 194 -18.23 -3.82 -15.68
N ALA A 195 -18.12 -3.70 -14.36
CA ALA A 195 -17.51 -2.56 -13.69
C ALA A 195 -16.18 -2.96 -13.07
N GLY A 196 -15.22 -2.05 -13.17
CA GLY A 196 -13.88 -2.27 -12.65
C GLY A 196 -13.00 -1.05 -12.76
N GLY A 197 -11.69 -1.25 -12.69
CA GLY A 197 -10.73 -0.17 -12.90
C GLY A 197 -9.33 -0.47 -12.39
N ALA A 198 -8.53 0.60 -12.32
CA ALA A 198 -7.23 0.59 -11.68
C ALA A 198 -7.26 1.52 -10.46
N PRO A 199 -6.86 1.03 -9.26
CA PRO A 199 -6.86 1.82 -8.03
C PRO A 199 -6.21 3.19 -8.20
N ALA A 200 -6.91 4.23 -7.74
CA ALA A 200 -6.50 5.64 -7.79
C ALA A 200 -6.09 6.16 -9.19
N ARG A 201 -6.48 5.46 -10.27
CA ARG A 201 -6.14 5.84 -11.65
C ARG A 201 -7.37 6.10 -12.50
N PHE A 202 -8.27 5.13 -12.60
CA PHE A 202 -9.52 5.25 -13.36
C PHE A 202 -10.49 4.14 -13.01
N GLY A 203 -11.78 4.44 -13.17
CA GLY A 203 -12.85 3.46 -13.25
C GLY A 203 -13.23 3.21 -14.71
N GLU A 204 -13.72 2.01 -15.02
CA GLU A 204 -14.21 1.67 -16.36
C GLU A 204 -15.48 0.82 -16.27
N VAL A 205 -16.48 1.22 -17.04
CA VAL A 205 -17.65 0.40 -17.38
C VAL A 205 -17.45 -0.17 -18.77
N GLN A 206 -17.58 -1.48 -18.89
CA GLN A 206 -17.52 -2.21 -20.16
C GLN A 206 -18.89 -2.82 -20.43
N VAL A 207 -19.40 -2.67 -21.65
CA VAL A 207 -20.62 -3.32 -22.11
C VAL A 207 -20.28 -4.15 -23.35
N TRP A 208 -20.69 -5.41 -23.33
CA TRP A 208 -20.43 -6.39 -24.36
C TRP A 208 -21.74 -6.83 -25.00
N ASP A 209 -21.71 -7.04 -26.31
CA ASP A 209 -22.79 -7.75 -27.00
C ASP A 209 -22.56 -9.25 -26.82
N VAL A 210 -23.52 -9.92 -26.17
CA VAL A 210 -23.35 -11.32 -25.73
C VAL A 210 -23.30 -12.29 -26.91
N ARG A 211 -24.10 -12.03 -27.95
CA ARG A 211 -24.21 -12.88 -29.14
C ARG A 211 -22.94 -12.82 -29.99
N THR A 212 -22.45 -11.61 -30.26
CA THR A 212 -21.28 -11.38 -31.12
C THR A 212 -19.96 -11.49 -30.34
N ARG A 213 -20.01 -11.42 -29.00
CA ARG A 213 -18.85 -11.42 -28.10
C ARG A 213 -17.89 -10.25 -28.36
N GLN A 214 -18.40 -9.18 -28.98
CA GLN A 214 -17.65 -7.98 -29.30
C GLN A 214 -17.95 -6.86 -28.29
N PRO A 215 -17.00 -5.94 -28.06
CA PRO A 215 -17.24 -4.80 -27.19
C PRO A 215 -18.32 -3.91 -27.82
N TYR A 216 -19.44 -3.74 -27.12
CA TYR A 216 -20.50 -2.81 -27.52
C TYR A 216 -20.07 -1.37 -27.19
N ARG A 217 -19.64 -1.16 -25.94
CA ARG A 217 -19.17 0.13 -25.41
C ARG A 217 -18.17 -0.03 -24.27
N ARG A 218 -17.30 0.96 -24.11
CA ARG A 218 -16.38 1.09 -22.97
C ARG A 218 -16.26 2.55 -22.58
N HIS A 219 -16.53 2.85 -21.32
CA HIS A 219 -16.54 4.21 -20.80
C HIS A 219 -15.67 4.27 -19.55
N ARG A 220 -14.60 5.08 -19.63
CA ARG A 220 -13.82 5.42 -18.44
C ARG A 220 -14.51 6.54 -17.70
N VAL A 221 -14.70 6.34 -16.41
CA VAL A 221 -15.46 7.23 -15.55
C VAL A 221 -14.86 7.19 -14.14
N GLY A 222 -14.79 8.36 -13.49
CA GLY A 222 -14.17 8.49 -12.18
C GLY A 222 -12.64 8.34 -12.19
N SER A 223 -12.05 8.51 -11.01
CA SER A 223 -10.61 8.45 -10.78
C SER A 223 -10.16 7.18 -10.04
N ASP A 224 -11.07 6.23 -9.82
CA ASP A 224 -10.81 5.03 -9.02
C ASP A 224 -11.72 3.86 -9.46
N VAL A 225 -11.50 2.66 -8.88
CA VAL A 225 -12.21 1.42 -9.21
C VAL A 225 -13.72 1.56 -8.99
N LEU A 226 -14.50 0.97 -9.91
CA LEU A 226 -15.96 0.90 -9.87
C LEU A 226 -16.43 -0.46 -9.34
N TYR A 227 -17.56 -0.46 -8.64
CA TYR A 227 -18.16 -1.62 -8.00
C TYR A 227 -19.68 -1.68 -8.24
N GLY A 228 -20.28 -2.83 -7.91
CA GLY A 228 -21.73 -2.98 -7.78
C GLY A 228 -22.54 -2.53 -9.00
N ILE A 229 -22.22 -3.02 -10.21
CA ILE A 229 -22.92 -2.62 -11.42
C ILE A 229 -24.29 -3.29 -11.53
N SER A 230 -25.31 -2.54 -11.92
CA SER A 230 -26.67 -3.05 -12.16
C SER A 230 -27.29 -2.41 -13.39
N PHE A 231 -28.06 -3.19 -14.17
CA PHE A 231 -28.88 -2.65 -15.25
C PHE A 231 -30.19 -2.09 -14.71
N ALA A 232 -30.65 -0.99 -15.30
CA ALA A 232 -32.04 -0.57 -15.15
C ALA A 232 -32.97 -1.63 -15.75
N PRO A 233 -34.23 -1.76 -15.26
CA PRO A 233 -35.15 -2.79 -15.74
C PRO A 233 -35.45 -2.75 -17.25
N ASP A 234 -35.27 -1.58 -17.89
CA ASP A 234 -35.45 -1.37 -19.33
C ASP A 234 -34.21 -1.73 -20.17
N GLY A 235 -33.07 -2.03 -19.52
CA GLY A 235 -31.79 -2.34 -20.17
C GLY A 235 -31.06 -1.16 -20.82
N ARG A 236 -31.60 0.07 -20.74
CA ARG A 236 -31.06 1.25 -21.44
C ARG A 236 -29.96 1.97 -20.67
N SER A 237 -29.88 1.76 -19.36
CA SER A 237 -28.88 2.37 -18.49
C SER A 237 -28.29 1.37 -17.49
N VAL A 238 -27.10 1.70 -17.00
CA VAL A 238 -26.40 0.97 -15.93
C VAL A 238 -26.04 1.91 -14.80
N ALA A 239 -26.27 1.49 -13.56
CA ALA A 239 -25.83 2.18 -12.36
C ALA A 239 -24.66 1.44 -11.70
N PHE A 240 -23.78 2.17 -11.03
CA PHE A 240 -22.62 1.62 -10.33
C PHE A 240 -22.11 2.57 -9.25
N GLY A 241 -21.39 2.00 -8.29
CA GLY A 241 -20.67 2.72 -7.25
C GLY A 241 -19.18 2.87 -7.58
N GLY A 242 -18.49 3.77 -6.88
CA GLY A 242 -17.06 3.95 -7.00
C GLY A 242 -16.34 4.06 -5.66
N ALA A 243 -15.07 3.67 -5.65
CA ALA A 243 -14.13 4.01 -4.56
C ALA A 243 -13.92 5.54 -4.43
N ASP A 244 -14.27 6.30 -5.47
CA ASP A 244 -14.34 7.77 -5.45
C ASP A 244 -15.57 8.33 -4.68
N LYS A 245 -16.31 7.46 -3.97
CA LYS A 245 -17.46 7.78 -3.12
C LYS A 245 -18.70 8.26 -3.90
N THR A 246 -18.73 7.97 -5.20
CA THR A 246 -19.83 8.39 -6.07
C THR A 246 -20.75 7.23 -6.46
N VAL A 247 -22.02 7.57 -6.68
CA VAL A 247 -23.00 6.71 -7.36
C VAL A 247 -23.27 7.34 -8.72
N ARG A 248 -23.19 6.56 -9.79
CA ARG A 248 -23.38 7.07 -11.15
C ARG A 248 -24.30 6.17 -11.95
N MET A 249 -24.98 6.77 -12.93
CA MET A 249 -25.75 6.05 -13.94
C MET A 249 -25.34 6.50 -15.33
N LEU A 250 -25.06 5.55 -16.23
CA LEU A 250 -24.71 5.82 -17.62
C LEU A 250 -25.76 5.22 -18.55
N ARG A 251 -26.05 5.90 -19.66
CA ARG A 251 -26.79 5.32 -20.78
C ARG A 251 -25.89 4.35 -21.54
N VAL A 252 -26.43 3.19 -21.89
CA VAL A 252 -25.66 2.08 -22.48
C VAL A 252 -25.18 2.38 -23.91
N ASP A 253 -25.96 3.10 -24.71
CA ASP A 253 -25.70 3.28 -26.15
C ASP A 253 -24.59 4.29 -26.49
N ASP A 254 -24.45 5.35 -25.69
CA ASP A 254 -23.48 6.42 -25.92
C ASP A 254 -22.60 6.72 -24.72
N GLY A 255 -22.87 6.10 -23.57
CA GLY A 255 -22.16 6.33 -22.31
C GLY A 255 -22.43 7.67 -21.68
N ALA A 256 -23.51 8.37 -22.08
CA ALA A 256 -23.88 9.63 -21.45
C ALA A 256 -24.15 9.42 -19.96
N GLU A 257 -23.53 10.25 -19.11
CA GLU A 257 -23.79 10.26 -17.66
C GLU A 257 -25.18 10.86 -17.41
N LEU A 258 -26.10 10.00 -16.96
CA LEU A 258 -27.49 10.33 -16.67
C LEU A 258 -27.68 10.82 -15.24
N LEU A 259 -26.82 10.37 -14.31
CA LEU A 259 -26.91 10.67 -12.88
C LEU A 259 -25.52 10.59 -12.23
N LEU A 260 -25.24 11.53 -11.32
CA LEU A 260 -24.05 11.57 -10.46
C LEU A 260 -24.45 12.03 -9.05
N PHE A 261 -24.30 11.15 -8.07
CA PHE A 261 -24.55 11.42 -6.66
C PHE A 261 -23.26 11.32 -5.83
N ARG A 262 -23.12 12.23 -4.87
CA ARG A 262 -21.98 12.34 -3.95
C ARG A 262 -22.47 12.34 -2.50
N ASN A 263 -23.36 11.41 -2.18
CA ASN A 263 -24.04 11.30 -0.89
C ASN A 263 -23.45 10.24 0.04
N HIS A 264 -22.52 9.40 -0.44
CA HIS A 264 -21.80 8.46 0.41
C HIS A 264 -20.52 9.08 0.98
N ALA A 265 -20.20 8.76 2.23
CA ALA A 265 -18.99 9.24 2.91
C ALA A 265 -17.76 8.34 2.66
N GLU A 266 -17.98 7.13 2.13
CA GLU A 266 -16.99 6.10 1.85
C GLU A 266 -17.31 5.35 0.56
N TRP A 267 -16.51 4.33 0.21
CA TRP A 267 -16.67 3.55 -1.03
C TRP A 267 -18.08 3.01 -1.19
N VAL A 268 -18.63 3.15 -2.40
CA VAL A 268 -19.92 2.57 -2.78
C VAL A 268 -19.66 1.23 -3.46
N LEU A 269 -20.14 0.14 -2.85
CA LEU A 269 -19.82 -1.23 -3.26
C LEU A 269 -21.00 -1.97 -3.93
N GLY A 270 -22.23 -1.46 -3.77
CA GLY A 270 -23.43 -2.07 -4.34
C GLY A 270 -24.39 -1.06 -4.93
N THR A 271 -25.04 -1.39 -6.05
CA THR A 271 -26.21 -0.67 -6.56
C THR A 271 -27.30 -1.64 -7.03
N CYS A 272 -28.57 -1.27 -6.90
CA CYS A 272 -29.69 -2.00 -7.51
C CYS A 272 -30.91 -1.10 -7.72
N PHE A 273 -31.67 -1.32 -8.79
CA PHE A 273 -32.91 -0.59 -9.06
C PHE A 273 -34.11 -1.22 -8.35
N THR A 274 -35.10 -0.41 -7.98
CA THR A 274 -36.43 -0.92 -7.63
C THR A 274 -37.08 -1.61 -8.81
N ARG A 275 -38.07 -2.49 -8.55
CA ARG A 275 -38.70 -3.30 -9.60
C ARG A 275 -39.35 -2.46 -10.70
N ASP A 276 -39.91 -1.32 -10.34
CA ASP A 276 -40.51 -0.35 -11.28
C ASP A 276 -39.49 0.51 -12.01
N GLY A 277 -38.21 0.43 -11.65
CA GLY A 277 -37.13 1.23 -12.23
C GLY A 277 -37.17 2.71 -11.87
N LYS A 278 -38.04 3.14 -10.94
CA LYS A 278 -38.17 4.56 -10.57
C LYS A 278 -37.16 5.02 -9.53
N ARG A 279 -36.59 4.10 -8.75
CA ARG A 279 -35.62 4.39 -7.70
C ARG A 279 -34.37 3.52 -7.82
N LEU A 280 -33.25 4.06 -7.35
CA LEU A 280 -31.97 3.38 -7.24
C LEU A 280 -31.58 3.26 -5.77
N VAL A 281 -31.15 2.08 -5.36
CA VAL A 281 -30.50 1.84 -4.07
C VAL A 281 -29.00 1.76 -4.28
N SER A 282 -28.25 2.41 -3.40
CA SER A 282 -26.78 2.38 -3.35
C SER A 282 -26.33 2.00 -1.96
N ALA A 283 -25.26 1.22 -1.82
CA ALA A 283 -24.76 0.73 -0.54
C ALA A 283 -23.26 0.92 -0.42
N GLY A 284 -22.80 1.39 0.75
CA GLY A 284 -21.40 1.76 0.94
C GLY A 284 -20.80 1.39 2.28
N ARG A 285 -19.47 1.53 2.36
CA ARG A 285 -18.67 1.33 3.57
C ARG A 285 -18.93 2.37 4.66
N ASP A 286 -19.69 3.42 4.35
CA ASP A 286 -20.25 4.37 5.30
C ASP A 286 -21.42 3.80 6.09
N ARG A 287 -21.69 2.49 5.93
CA ARG A 287 -22.70 1.71 6.66
C ARG A 287 -24.14 2.01 6.23
N ALA A 288 -24.32 2.74 5.14
CA ALA A 288 -25.63 3.19 4.68
C ALA A 288 -26.01 2.54 3.35
N MET A 289 -27.29 2.18 3.23
CA MET A 289 -28.00 1.94 1.99
C MET A 289 -28.92 3.13 1.72
N LYS A 290 -28.74 3.81 0.59
CA LYS A 290 -29.40 5.07 0.25
C LYS A 290 -30.37 4.89 -0.90
N ILE A 291 -31.60 5.37 -0.75
CA ILE A 291 -32.60 5.43 -1.82
C ILE A 291 -32.47 6.76 -2.58
N ILE A 292 -32.44 6.67 -3.90
CA ILE A 292 -32.39 7.81 -4.82
C ILE A 292 -33.61 7.72 -5.74
N ASP A 293 -34.39 8.79 -5.83
CA ASP A 293 -35.46 8.94 -6.81
C ASP A 293 -34.85 9.36 -8.16
N LEU A 294 -35.15 8.61 -9.23
CA LEU A 294 -34.55 8.84 -10.54
C LEU A 294 -35.27 9.90 -11.38
N ALA A 295 -36.56 10.13 -11.12
CA ALA A 295 -37.33 11.16 -11.82
C ALA A 295 -36.96 12.55 -11.27
N GLU A 296 -36.91 12.66 -9.94
CA GLU A 296 -36.56 13.91 -9.25
C GLU A 296 -35.05 14.10 -9.07
N GLN A 297 -34.25 13.05 -9.37
CA GLN A 297 -32.81 13.01 -9.14
C GLN A 297 -32.42 13.52 -7.75
N ARG A 298 -33.12 13.05 -6.72
CA ARG A 298 -32.83 13.41 -5.33
C ARG A 298 -32.65 12.19 -4.43
N PHE A 299 -31.86 12.38 -3.37
CA PHE A 299 -31.81 11.44 -2.27
C PHE A 299 -33.16 11.46 -1.54
N VAL A 300 -33.67 10.28 -1.21
CA VAL A 300 -34.94 10.10 -0.49
C VAL A 300 -34.66 9.88 0.98
N ASP A 301 -34.01 8.76 1.33
CA ASP A 301 -33.69 8.38 2.72
C ASP A 301 -32.68 7.22 2.77
N ASP A 302 -32.18 6.92 3.97
CA ASP A 302 -31.41 5.72 4.29
C ASP A 302 -32.34 4.56 4.68
N ILE A 303 -32.13 3.38 4.08
CA ILE A 303 -32.97 2.19 4.27
C ILE A 303 -32.73 1.54 5.63
N ASN A 304 -31.48 1.50 6.08
CA ASN A 304 -31.02 0.72 7.22
C ASN A 304 -30.45 1.57 8.34
N ASN A 305 -30.38 0.97 9.53
CA ASN A 305 -29.52 1.47 10.59
C ASN A 305 -28.04 1.17 10.31
N PRO A 306 -27.12 2.09 10.62
CA PRO A 306 -25.70 2.00 10.23
C PRO A 306 -24.87 1.10 11.17
N TYR A 307 -25.20 -0.20 11.21
CA TYR A 307 -24.53 -1.17 12.09
C TYR A 307 -23.06 -1.38 11.73
N GLU A 308 -22.76 -1.63 10.45
CA GLU A 308 -21.41 -1.96 9.99
C GLU A 308 -21.18 -1.61 8.51
N PRO A 309 -19.92 -1.49 8.04
CA PRO A 309 -19.62 -1.24 6.63
C PRO A 309 -20.21 -2.31 5.72
N ILE A 310 -20.91 -1.90 4.67
CA ILE A 310 -21.56 -2.80 3.72
C ILE A 310 -20.58 -3.16 2.61
N LEU A 311 -20.44 -4.46 2.33
CA LEU A 311 -19.51 -4.99 1.33
C LEU A 311 -20.20 -5.60 0.11
N ALA A 312 -21.40 -6.16 0.28
CA ALA A 312 -22.17 -6.80 -0.77
C ALA A 312 -23.64 -6.41 -0.70
N LEU A 313 -24.32 -6.40 -1.85
CA LEU A 313 -25.73 -6.02 -1.98
C LEU A 313 -26.43 -6.90 -3.02
N ALA A 314 -27.62 -7.40 -2.70
CA ALA A 314 -28.48 -8.08 -3.66
C ALA A 314 -29.95 -7.71 -3.46
N ARG A 315 -30.68 -7.48 -4.56
CA ARG A 315 -32.13 -7.25 -4.53
C ARG A 315 -32.88 -8.58 -4.68
N HIS A 316 -33.96 -8.76 -3.93
CA HIS A 316 -34.92 -9.82 -4.16
C HIS A 316 -35.58 -9.67 -5.55
N PRO A 317 -35.73 -10.74 -6.36
CA PRO A 317 -36.20 -10.62 -7.75
C PRO A 317 -37.66 -10.16 -7.88
N GLN A 318 -38.54 -10.57 -6.95
CA GLN A 318 -39.99 -10.38 -7.07
C GLN A 318 -40.56 -9.23 -6.23
N SER A 319 -39.82 -8.73 -5.23
CA SER A 319 -40.27 -7.73 -4.26
C SER A 319 -39.21 -6.63 -4.09
N ASP A 320 -39.61 -5.49 -3.53
CA ASP A 320 -38.69 -4.39 -3.21
C ASP A 320 -38.09 -4.59 -1.81
N ILE A 321 -37.30 -5.66 -1.71
CA ILE A 321 -36.48 -6.03 -0.56
C ILE A 321 -35.03 -6.16 -1.04
N VAL A 322 -34.09 -5.78 -0.18
CA VAL A 322 -32.66 -5.83 -0.43
C VAL A 322 -31.95 -6.51 0.73
N ALA A 323 -30.93 -7.31 0.43
CA ALA A 323 -30.06 -7.89 1.44
C ALA A 323 -28.64 -7.35 1.28
N TYR A 324 -27.95 -7.20 2.40
CA TYR A 324 -26.54 -6.81 2.40
C TYR A 324 -25.68 -7.70 3.30
N GLY A 325 -24.42 -7.84 2.89
CA GLY A 325 -23.35 -8.50 3.66
C GLY A 325 -22.40 -7.46 4.24
N GLY A 326 -22.05 -7.60 5.52
CA GLY A 326 -21.27 -6.64 6.29
C GLY A 326 -19.84 -7.08 6.59
N ALA A 327 -18.97 -6.09 6.87
CA ALA A 327 -17.54 -6.28 7.15
C ALA A 327 -17.20 -7.01 8.47
N LEU A 328 -18.17 -7.17 9.37
CA LEU A 328 -18.06 -7.88 10.64
C LEU A 328 -18.84 -9.20 10.62
N GLY A 329 -19.32 -9.63 9.45
CA GLY A 329 -19.93 -10.95 9.23
C GLY A 329 -21.45 -10.98 9.38
N ALA A 330 -22.11 -9.86 9.66
CA ALA A 330 -23.57 -9.84 9.69
C ALA A 330 -24.17 -9.77 8.29
N CYS A 331 -25.39 -10.28 8.18
CA CYS A 331 -26.20 -10.25 6.97
C CYS A 331 -27.61 -9.82 7.34
N TYR A 332 -28.12 -8.81 6.66
CA TYR A 332 -29.42 -8.23 6.97
C TYR A 332 -30.27 -8.11 5.71
N VAL A 333 -31.57 -8.28 5.89
CA VAL A 333 -32.58 -8.15 4.85
C VAL A 333 -33.51 -7.00 5.21
N TYR A 334 -33.69 -6.05 4.29
CA TYR A 334 -34.41 -4.81 4.48
C TYR A 334 -35.46 -4.58 3.40
N ARG A 335 -36.60 -4.00 3.78
CA ARG A 335 -37.58 -3.45 2.82
C ARG A 335 -37.04 -2.15 2.23
N ILE A 336 -37.12 -1.99 0.92
CA ILE A 336 -36.75 -0.73 0.24
C ILE A 336 -37.91 0.26 0.42
N SER A 337 -37.88 1.03 1.50
CA SER A 337 -38.86 2.07 1.82
C SER A 337 -38.19 3.27 2.48
N ASP A 338 -38.78 4.45 2.36
CA ASP A 338 -38.38 5.63 3.13
C ASP A 338 -38.74 5.45 4.61
N ASN A 339 -37.95 6.03 5.51
CA ASN A 339 -38.03 5.80 6.94
C ASN A 339 -38.75 6.96 7.66
N GLN A 340 -39.90 7.38 7.13
CA GLN A 340 -40.65 8.56 7.62
C GLN A 340 -41.29 8.40 9.03
N LYS A 341 -41.06 7.28 9.75
CA LYS A 341 -41.69 6.97 11.05
C LYS A 341 -40.68 6.78 12.20
N ARG A 342 -39.59 7.55 12.25
CA ARG A 342 -38.72 7.59 13.45
C ARG A 342 -39.48 8.20 14.63
N THR A 343 -39.94 7.38 15.57
CA THR A 343 -40.25 7.83 16.93
C THR A 343 -38.96 7.83 17.77
N ALA A 344 -38.97 8.49 18.93
CA ALA A 344 -37.80 8.60 19.82
C ALA A 344 -37.20 7.25 20.27
N ALA A 345 -37.95 6.15 20.12
CA ALA A 345 -37.42 4.79 20.19
C ALA A 345 -36.84 4.40 18.82
N ARG A 346 -35.51 4.24 18.73
CA ARG A 346 -34.74 3.86 17.51
C ARG A 346 -35.11 2.47 16.94
N LEU A 347 -36.37 2.21 16.64
CA LEU A 347 -36.86 0.97 16.05
C LEU A 347 -36.44 0.90 14.58
N ASP A 348 -35.83 -0.22 14.18
CA ASP A 348 -35.43 -0.47 12.80
C ASP A 348 -36.62 -0.98 11.96
N THR A 349 -37.45 -0.05 11.50
CA THR A 349 -38.76 -0.32 10.88
C THR A 349 -38.70 -1.04 9.54
N ASN A 350 -37.59 -0.89 8.81
CA ASN A 350 -37.39 -1.51 7.50
C ASN A 350 -36.72 -2.88 7.59
N LEU A 351 -36.18 -3.27 8.75
CA LEU A 351 -35.53 -4.56 8.94
C LEU A 351 -36.54 -5.70 8.85
N VAL A 352 -36.29 -6.65 7.96
CA VAL A 352 -37.12 -7.84 7.74
C VAL A 352 -36.53 -9.04 8.46
N HIS A 353 -35.25 -9.34 8.23
CA HIS A 353 -34.54 -10.46 8.85
C HIS A 353 -33.10 -10.12 9.17
N VAL A 354 -32.59 -10.73 10.25
CA VAL A 354 -31.16 -10.88 10.52
C VAL A 354 -30.81 -12.33 10.20
N LEU A 355 -29.89 -12.55 9.26
CA LEU A 355 -29.46 -13.89 8.89
C LEU A 355 -28.33 -14.38 9.80
N THR A 356 -28.05 -15.68 9.72
CA THR A 356 -26.93 -16.28 10.45
C THR A 356 -25.62 -15.55 10.14
N ARG A 357 -24.89 -15.19 11.19
CA ARG A 357 -23.62 -14.46 11.09
C ARG A 357 -22.51 -15.38 10.60
N HIS A 358 -21.66 -14.87 9.71
CA HIS A 358 -20.39 -15.51 9.33
C HIS A 358 -19.30 -15.25 10.38
N GLY A 359 -18.29 -16.11 10.42
CA GLY A 359 -17.09 -15.96 11.26
C GLY A 359 -16.12 -14.86 10.79
N GLY A 360 -16.42 -14.17 9.69
CA GLY A 360 -15.63 -13.11 9.08
C GLY A 360 -16.48 -12.28 8.12
N ALA A 361 -15.89 -11.35 7.37
CA ALA A 361 -16.63 -10.44 6.51
C ALA A 361 -17.45 -11.18 5.42
N VAL A 362 -18.64 -10.66 5.08
CA VAL A 362 -19.49 -11.23 4.01
C VAL A 362 -19.30 -10.44 2.72
N HIS A 363 -18.68 -11.05 1.73
CA HIS A 363 -18.31 -10.42 0.46
C HIS A 363 -19.29 -10.70 -0.67
N ALA A 364 -20.21 -11.67 -0.50
CA ALA A 364 -21.20 -12.00 -1.51
C ALA A 364 -22.56 -12.29 -0.91
N VAL A 365 -23.61 -11.78 -1.57
CA VAL A 365 -25.01 -12.08 -1.28
C VAL A 365 -25.74 -12.30 -2.60
N ALA A 366 -26.61 -13.30 -2.69
CA ALA A 366 -27.42 -13.55 -3.89
C ALA A 366 -28.79 -14.13 -3.52
N PHE A 367 -29.83 -13.75 -4.27
CA PHE A 367 -31.14 -14.40 -4.22
C PHE A 367 -31.28 -15.39 -5.38
N ASP A 368 -32.03 -16.47 -5.16
CA ASP A 368 -32.43 -17.36 -6.26
C ASP A 368 -33.51 -16.70 -7.12
N ALA A 369 -33.77 -17.25 -8.32
CA ALA A 369 -34.71 -16.65 -9.26
C ALA A 369 -36.16 -16.56 -8.74
N THR A 370 -36.54 -17.48 -7.85
CA THR A 370 -37.86 -17.46 -7.20
C THR A 370 -37.92 -16.43 -6.06
N GLY A 371 -36.77 -16.03 -5.52
CA GLY A 371 -36.66 -15.23 -4.31
C GLY A 371 -36.91 -16.02 -3.02
N GLY A 372 -37.16 -17.32 -3.11
CA GLY A 372 -37.36 -18.19 -1.95
C GLY A 372 -36.10 -18.47 -1.14
N ARG A 373 -34.90 -18.30 -1.74
CA ARG A 373 -33.62 -18.54 -1.07
C ARG A 373 -32.67 -17.36 -1.20
N ILE A 374 -31.86 -17.18 -0.17
CA ILE A 374 -30.73 -16.24 -0.14
C ILE A 374 -29.47 -17.00 0.22
N ALA A 375 -28.38 -16.75 -0.50
CA ALA A 375 -27.05 -17.28 -0.20
C ALA A 375 -26.11 -16.15 0.23
N THR A 376 -25.26 -16.42 1.22
CA THR A 376 -24.25 -15.50 1.74
C THR A 376 -22.89 -16.18 1.80
N GLY A 377 -21.84 -15.50 1.33
CA GLY A 377 -20.47 -16.03 1.24
C GLY A 377 -19.49 -15.17 2.03
N GLY A 378 -18.69 -15.80 2.89
CA GLY A 378 -17.85 -15.10 3.86
C GLY A 378 -16.36 -15.44 3.82
N GLU A 379 -15.58 -14.69 4.59
CA GLU A 379 -14.15 -14.94 4.88
C GLU A 379 -13.91 -16.15 5.78
N ASP A 380 -14.97 -16.75 6.32
CA ASP A 380 -14.93 -17.97 7.13
C ASP A 380 -14.96 -19.25 6.28
N ASP A 381 -14.63 -19.13 4.99
CA ASP A 381 -14.57 -20.20 4.00
C ASP A 381 -15.89 -20.99 3.89
N GLN A 382 -17.02 -20.30 4.08
CA GLN A 382 -18.35 -20.90 4.08
C GLN A 382 -19.34 -20.13 3.21
N VAL A 383 -20.34 -20.87 2.73
CA VAL A 383 -21.54 -20.31 2.13
C VAL A 383 -22.74 -20.78 2.93
N HIS A 384 -23.58 -19.86 3.38
CA HIS A 384 -24.85 -20.17 4.04
C HIS A 384 -25.99 -19.96 3.04
N ILE A 385 -26.99 -20.84 3.06
CA ILE A 385 -28.22 -20.69 2.28
C ILE A 385 -29.38 -20.64 3.27
N HIS A 386 -30.18 -19.58 3.21
CA HIS A 386 -31.34 -19.36 4.06
C HIS A 386 -32.63 -19.36 3.24
N ASP A 387 -33.73 -19.67 3.92
CA ASP A 387 -35.07 -19.38 3.44
C ASP A 387 -35.31 -17.87 3.55
N SER A 388 -35.61 -17.24 2.42
CA SER A 388 -35.72 -15.79 2.28
C SER A 388 -36.89 -15.21 3.08
N LYS A 389 -37.97 -15.98 3.26
CA LYS A 389 -39.21 -15.54 3.92
C LYS A 389 -39.16 -15.63 5.45
N SER A 390 -38.43 -16.60 5.98
CA SER A 390 -38.30 -16.82 7.43
C SER A 390 -36.95 -16.38 8.00
N GLY A 391 -35.94 -16.20 7.15
CA GLY A 391 -34.55 -15.96 7.54
C GLY A 391 -33.85 -17.21 8.11
N LYS A 392 -34.53 -18.38 8.10
CA LYS A 392 -33.99 -19.61 8.67
C LYS A 392 -32.87 -20.17 7.79
N LEU A 393 -31.73 -20.51 8.41
CA LEU A 393 -30.65 -21.23 7.75
C LEU A 393 -31.13 -22.62 7.30
N LEU A 394 -31.00 -22.89 6.00
CA LEU A 394 -31.34 -24.17 5.38
C LEU A 394 -30.09 -25.06 5.24
N LEU A 395 -28.99 -24.50 4.72
CA LEU A 395 -27.77 -25.25 4.41
C LEU A 395 -26.52 -24.42 4.74
N THR A 396 -25.43 -25.12 5.09
CA THR A 396 -24.08 -24.55 5.14
C THR A 396 -23.17 -25.36 4.24
N LEU A 397 -22.71 -24.74 3.15
CA LEU A 397 -21.72 -25.34 2.25
C LEU A 397 -20.33 -25.11 2.81
N ARG A 398 -19.56 -26.19 2.92
CA ARG A 398 -18.19 -26.24 3.47
C ARG A 398 -17.22 -26.86 2.45
N GLY A 399 -15.93 -26.79 2.73
CA GLY A 399 -14.88 -27.39 1.89
C GLY A 399 -14.18 -26.42 0.95
N TYR A 400 -14.40 -25.11 1.14
CA TYR A 400 -13.54 -24.06 0.57
C TYR A 400 -12.26 -23.96 1.40
N ARG A 401 -11.12 -23.61 0.79
CA ARG A 401 -9.85 -23.35 1.50
C ARG A 401 -9.45 -21.88 1.48
N ALA A 402 -10.33 -21.01 1.01
CA ALA A 402 -10.17 -19.57 1.00
C ALA A 402 -11.53 -18.85 0.87
N PRO A 403 -11.58 -17.53 1.14
CA PRO A 403 -12.81 -16.74 1.16
C PRO A 403 -13.64 -16.82 -0.13
N VAL A 404 -14.97 -16.78 0.03
CA VAL A 404 -15.94 -16.78 -1.08
C VAL A 404 -16.36 -15.35 -1.38
N PHE A 405 -16.03 -14.86 -2.58
CA PHE A 405 -16.28 -13.47 -3.00
C PHE A 405 -17.43 -13.33 -4.01
N ALA A 406 -17.88 -14.42 -4.62
CA ALA A 406 -18.89 -14.38 -5.66
C ALA A 406 -19.89 -15.53 -5.51
N LEU A 407 -21.17 -15.19 -5.66
CA LEU A 407 -22.30 -16.12 -5.65
C LEU A 407 -23.23 -15.77 -6.81
N ALA A 408 -23.72 -16.79 -7.52
CA ALA A 408 -24.74 -16.62 -8.55
C ALA A 408 -25.66 -17.84 -8.60
N PHE A 409 -26.97 -17.64 -8.48
CA PHE A 409 -27.96 -18.69 -8.69
C PHE A 409 -28.27 -18.84 -10.18
N HIS A 410 -28.41 -20.09 -10.62
CA HIS A 410 -28.92 -20.37 -11.96
C HIS A 410 -30.39 -19.94 -12.07
N PRO A 411 -30.82 -19.32 -13.18
CA PRO A 411 -32.15 -18.70 -13.26
C PRO A 411 -33.31 -19.69 -13.36
N ARG A 412 -33.05 -20.94 -13.77
CA ARG A 412 -34.09 -21.96 -14.06
C ARG A 412 -33.92 -23.26 -13.30
N GLU A 413 -32.72 -23.51 -12.81
CA GLU A 413 -32.36 -24.75 -12.12
C GLU A 413 -31.93 -24.41 -10.70
N PRO A 414 -32.11 -25.32 -9.74
CA PRO A 414 -31.74 -25.06 -8.36
C PRO A 414 -30.23 -25.20 -8.16
N LEU A 415 -29.42 -24.52 -8.96
CA LEU A 415 -27.97 -24.55 -8.91
C LEU A 415 -27.43 -23.23 -8.35
N LEU A 416 -26.38 -23.32 -7.54
CA LEU A 416 -25.62 -22.18 -7.01
C LEU A 416 -24.17 -22.30 -7.45
N ALA A 417 -23.71 -21.35 -8.26
CA ALA A 417 -22.29 -21.17 -8.56
C ALA A 417 -21.65 -20.31 -7.47
N THR A 418 -20.51 -20.76 -6.98
CA THR A 418 -19.73 -20.11 -5.92
C THR A 418 -18.28 -19.98 -6.38
N ALA A 419 -17.65 -18.86 -6.09
CA ALA A 419 -16.24 -18.64 -6.39
C ALA A 419 -15.65 -17.60 -5.43
N GLY A 420 -14.33 -17.51 -5.42
CA GLY A 420 -13.64 -16.56 -4.57
C GLY A 420 -12.14 -16.61 -4.76
N PHE A 421 -11.41 -16.53 -3.65
CA PHE A 421 -9.97 -16.33 -3.67
C PHE A 421 -9.19 -17.50 -4.30
N GLU A 422 -9.69 -18.74 -4.20
CA GLU A 422 -9.06 -19.93 -4.80
C GLU A 422 -9.06 -19.93 -6.35
N GLY A 423 -9.90 -19.11 -6.99
CA GLY A 423 -10.04 -19.09 -8.44
C GLY A 423 -10.75 -20.32 -9.04
N LEU A 424 -11.41 -21.12 -8.22
CA LEU A 424 -12.25 -22.24 -8.63
C LEU A 424 -13.72 -21.84 -8.60
N ILE A 425 -14.47 -22.31 -9.58
CA ILE A 425 -15.93 -22.24 -9.59
C ILE A 425 -16.46 -23.57 -9.08
N ARG A 426 -17.27 -23.54 -8.02
CA ARG A 426 -17.99 -24.71 -7.53
C ARG A 426 -19.47 -24.54 -7.75
N VAL A 427 -20.10 -25.53 -8.39
CA VAL A 427 -21.54 -25.57 -8.67
C VAL A 427 -22.19 -26.56 -7.72
N TYR A 428 -23.13 -26.09 -6.91
CA TYR A 428 -23.87 -26.90 -5.94
C TYR A 428 -25.33 -27.02 -6.32
N ASP A 429 -25.96 -28.16 -6.02
CA ASP A 429 -27.41 -28.24 -5.94
C ASP A 429 -27.88 -27.52 -4.68
N ALA A 430 -28.59 -26.42 -4.85
CA ALA A 430 -29.00 -25.55 -3.76
C ALA A 430 -30.09 -26.17 -2.87
N ARG A 431 -30.68 -27.32 -3.23
CA ARG A 431 -31.70 -28.01 -2.41
C ARG A 431 -31.09 -28.85 -1.31
N ASP A 432 -30.01 -29.56 -1.61
CA ASP A 432 -29.36 -30.50 -0.67
C ASP A 432 -27.90 -30.15 -0.37
N GLY A 433 -27.33 -29.14 -1.05
CA GLY A 433 -25.96 -28.68 -0.86
C GLY A 433 -24.90 -29.60 -1.45
N LYS A 434 -25.28 -30.57 -2.31
CA LYS A 434 -24.31 -31.45 -2.95
C LYS A 434 -23.53 -30.72 -4.04
N LEU A 435 -22.21 -30.84 -3.99
CA LEU A 435 -21.31 -30.36 -5.02
C LEU A 435 -21.50 -31.18 -6.31
N ARG A 436 -21.83 -30.51 -7.41
CA ARG A 436 -21.95 -31.11 -8.75
C ARG A 436 -20.63 -31.04 -9.49
N HIS A 437 -20.07 -29.84 -9.59
CA HIS A 437 -18.88 -29.58 -10.40
C HIS A 437 -17.89 -28.65 -9.71
N THR A 438 -16.61 -28.86 -9.99
CA THR A 438 -15.54 -27.90 -9.72
C THR A 438 -14.85 -27.59 -11.06
N VAL A 439 -14.83 -26.30 -11.43
CA VAL A 439 -14.35 -25.83 -12.73
C VAL A 439 -13.26 -24.80 -12.53
N VAL A 440 -12.18 -24.91 -13.32
CA VAL A 440 -11.17 -23.86 -13.46
C VAL A 440 -11.55 -23.04 -14.70
N PRO A 441 -11.90 -21.75 -14.58
CA PRO A 441 -12.47 -21.00 -15.70
C PRO A 441 -11.45 -20.64 -16.79
N VAL A 442 -10.15 -20.68 -16.47
CA VAL A 442 -9.06 -20.30 -17.38
C VAL A 442 -7.99 -21.36 -17.44
N PRO A 443 -7.32 -21.55 -18.60
CA PRO A 443 -6.13 -22.39 -18.68
C PRO A 443 -5.03 -21.85 -17.78
N VAL A 444 -4.51 -22.70 -16.89
CA VAL A 444 -3.39 -22.37 -16.01
C VAL A 444 -2.13 -23.06 -16.55
N GLN A 445 -1.13 -22.27 -16.95
CA GLN A 445 0.16 -22.80 -17.36
C GLN A 445 0.91 -23.36 -16.16
N GLY A 446 1.20 -24.66 -16.19
CA GLY A 446 1.83 -25.36 -15.09
C GLY A 446 0.85 -25.57 -13.95
N GLY A 447 -0.07 -26.53 -14.13
CA GLY A 447 -0.92 -26.98 -13.03
C GLY A 447 -0.04 -27.36 -11.84
N SER A 448 -0.35 -26.81 -10.67
CA SER A 448 0.12 -27.38 -9.42
C SER A 448 -0.30 -28.84 -9.43
N ARG A 449 0.66 -29.75 -9.68
CA ARG A 449 0.46 -31.14 -9.31
C ARG A 449 0.22 -31.11 -7.81
N PRO A 450 -0.93 -31.59 -7.29
CA PRO A 450 -0.91 -32.05 -5.90
C PRO A 450 0.27 -33.02 -5.83
N VAL A 451 1.21 -32.79 -4.92
CA VAL A 451 2.30 -33.74 -4.71
C VAL A 451 1.61 -35.07 -4.44
N ALA A 452 1.63 -35.96 -5.43
CA ALA A 452 1.05 -37.28 -5.30
C ALA A 452 1.72 -37.91 -4.08
N ALA A 453 0.93 -38.58 -3.22
CA ALA A 453 1.44 -39.25 -2.04
C ALA A 453 2.63 -40.19 -2.36
N GLU A 454 2.70 -40.66 -3.61
CA GLU A 454 3.75 -41.49 -4.22
C GLU A 454 5.14 -40.82 -4.36
N LEU A 455 5.29 -39.52 -4.07
CA LEU A 455 6.56 -38.80 -4.18
C LEU A 455 7.26 -38.57 -2.82
N ILE A 456 6.62 -38.91 -1.70
CA ILE A 456 7.18 -38.73 -0.35
C ILE A 456 8.07 -39.92 0.00
N THR A 457 9.33 -39.65 0.32
CA THR A 457 10.36 -40.66 0.60
C THR A 457 10.59 -40.89 2.09
N SER A 458 10.36 -39.88 2.92
CA SER A 458 10.47 -39.97 4.38
C SER A 458 9.53 -38.99 5.07
N LEU A 459 9.21 -39.25 6.33
CA LEU A 459 8.47 -38.33 7.19
C LEU A 459 9.39 -37.78 8.29
N GLN A 460 9.10 -36.57 8.76
CA GLN A 460 9.71 -35.96 9.94
C GLN A 460 8.64 -35.31 10.81
N ALA A 461 8.83 -35.37 12.12
CA ALA A 461 7.97 -34.72 13.12
C ALA A 461 8.66 -33.49 13.71
N ILE A 462 7.90 -32.44 13.98
CA ILE A 462 8.37 -31.21 14.62
C ILE A 462 7.43 -30.84 15.77
N PRO A 463 7.89 -30.83 17.03
CA PRO A 463 9.20 -31.32 17.46
C PRO A 463 9.32 -32.86 17.30
N ASP A 464 10.56 -33.36 17.27
CA ASP A 464 10.87 -34.79 17.09
C ASP A 464 10.79 -35.60 18.40
N ARG A 465 10.61 -34.93 19.53
CA ARG A 465 10.33 -35.48 20.87
C ARG A 465 9.52 -34.49 21.68
N LEU A 466 8.79 -34.99 22.68
CA LEU A 466 7.99 -34.15 23.59
C LEU A 466 8.23 -34.51 25.05
N SER A 467 8.14 -33.49 25.90
CA SER A 467 8.08 -33.60 27.35
C SER A 467 6.82 -32.86 27.82
N LEU A 468 5.99 -33.52 28.62
CA LEU A 468 4.74 -32.98 29.17
C LEU A 468 4.84 -32.93 30.69
N ASP A 469 4.80 -31.73 31.26
CA ASP A 469 5.15 -31.54 32.68
C ASP A 469 3.94 -31.53 33.63
N HIS A 470 2.73 -31.33 33.12
CA HIS A 470 1.50 -31.28 33.92
C HIS A 470 0.23 -31.53 33.12
N ALA A 471 -0.92 -31.74 33.78
CA ALA A 471 -2.21 -32.07 33.12
C ALA A 471 -2.68 -31.05 32.06
N ARG A 472 -2.29 -29.77 32.20
CA ARG A 472 -2.64 -28.71 31.24
C ARG A 472 -1.62 -28.51 30.12
N ASP A 473 -0.54 -29.28 30.13
CA ASP A 473 0.54 -29.14 29.17
C ASP A 473 0.14 -29.88 27.90
N GLN A 474 -0.57 -29.18 27.01
CA GLN A 474 -1.07 -29.75 25.76
C GLN A 474 -0.16 -29.32 24.62
N ARG A 475 0.33 -30.28 23.83
CA ARG A 475 1.27 -30.03 22.73
C ARG A 475 0.76 -30.58 21.42
N ARG A 476 1.21 -30.01 20.31
CA ARG A 476 0.97 -30.54 18.97
C ARG A 476 2.27 -30.96 18.29
N ILE A 477 2.15 -31.88 17.33
CA ILE A 477 3.23 -32.32 16.44
C ILE A 477 2.88 -31.89 15.02
N LEU A 478 3.78 -31.17 14.36
CA LEU A 478 3.73 -30.97 12.91
C LEU A 478 4.38 -32.16 12.21
N VAL A 479 3.88 -32.51 11.03
CA VAL A 479 4.39 -33.61 10.22
C VAL A 479 4.75 -33.07 8.86
N GLN A 480 6.01 -33.22 8.45
CA GLN A 480 6.46 -32.88 7.12
C GLN A 480 6.92 -34.13 6.38
N GLY A 481 6.62 -34.21 5.08
CA GLY A 481 7.12 -35.23 4.18
C GLY A 481 8.25 -34.68 3.30
N ARG A 482 9.31 -35.47 3.11
CA ARG A 482 10.40 -35.13 2.19
C ARG A 482 10.16 -35.77 0.83
N THR A 483 10.13 -34.98 -0.23
CA THR A 483 10.00 -35.46 -1.61
C THR A 483 11.32 -36.01 -2.15
N ARG A 484 11.29 -36.77 -3.26
CA ARG A 484 12.50 -37.27 -3.95
C ARG A 484 13.48 -36.17 -4.38
N ASP A 485 12.99 -34.97 -4.71
CA ASP A 485 13.82 -33.80 -5.03
C ASP A 485 14.25 -32.98 -3.79
N GLY A 486 14.06 -33.54 -2.59
CA GLY A 486 14.54 -33.00 -1.32
C GLY A 486 13.68 -31.91 -0.69
N LYS A 487 12.52 -31.58 -1.27
CA LYS A 487 11.61 -30.55 -0.74
C LYS A 487 10.84 -31.07 0.47
N LEU A 488 10.50 -30.18 1.39
CA LEU A 488 9.63 -30.46 2.52
C LEU A 488 8.21 -30.02 2.19
N VAL A 489 7.24 -30.87 2.49
CA VAL A 489 5.81 -30.63 2.28
C VAL A 489 5.09 -30.85 3.60
N ASP A 490 4.24 -29.92 4.01
CA ASP A 490 3.42 -30.11 5.20
C ASP A 490 2.37 -31.20 4.97
N LEU A 491 2.39 -32.22 5.84
CA LEU A 491 1.45 -33.32 5.88
C LEU A 491 0.64 -33.34 7.18
N THR A 492 0.78 -32.34 8.06
CA THR A 492 0.16 -32.31 9.39
C THR A 492 -1.35 -32.52 9.33
N GLY A 493 -2.05 -31.80 8.44
CA GLY A 493 -3.50 -31.96 8.25
C GLY A 493 -3.94 -33.29 7.62
N ARG A 494 -3.00 -34.09 7.11
CA ARG A 494 -3.23 -35.42 6.50
C ARG A 494 -2.67 -36.56 7.36
N ALA A 495 -1.98 -36.24 8.44
CA ALA A 495 -1.37 -37.23 9.32
C ALA A 495 -2.40 -37.80 10.29
N ARG A 496 -2.36 -39.11 10.48
CA ARG A 496 -3.07 -39.81 11.54
C ARG A 496 -2.11 -40.00 12.71
N PHE A 497 -2.54 -39.58 13.89
CA PHE A 497 -1.81 -39.73 15.15
C PHE A 497 -2.50 -40.80 15.98
N THR A 498 -1.70 -41.74 16.50
CA THR A 498 -2.16 -42.80 17.41
C THR A 498 -1.18 -42.88 18.57
N ALA A 499 -1.70 -42.96 19.79
CA ALA A 499 -0.89 -43.03 21.00
C ALA A 499 -1.47 -44.08 21.95
N ASP A 500 -0.64 -44.57 22.84
CA ASP A 500 -1.10 -45.41 23.95
C ASP A 500 -1.99 -44.59 24.89
N PRO A 501 -3.28 -44.94 25.05
CA PRO A 501 -4.20 -44.22 25.91
C PRO A 501 -3.88 -44.38 27.39
N THR A 502 -2.87 -45.17 27.80
CA THR A 502 -2.46 -45.27 29.20
C THR A 502 -1.90 -43.95 29.74
N HIS A 503 -1.10 -43.23 28.96
CA HIS A 503 -0.37 -42.03 29.44
C HIS A 503 -0.94 -40.71 28.90
N LEU A 504 -1.42 -40.71 27.66
CA LEU A 504 -1.93 -39.50 27.00
C LEU A 504 -3.03 -39.83 25.98
N THR A 505 -3.82 -38.83 25.62
CA THR A 505 -4.83 -38.92 24.56
C THR A 505 -4.53 -37.94 23.43
N VAL A 506 -4.92 -38.32 22.21
CA VAL A 506 -4.84 -37.45 21.03
C VAL A 506 -6.22 -36.85 20.77
N GLY A 507 -6.36 -35.53 20.90
CA GLY A 507 -7.58 -34.81 20.57
C GLY A 507 -7.88 -34.76 19.07
N ALA A 508 -9.15 -34.51 18.70
CA ALA A 508 -9.55 -34.31 17.31
C ALA A 508 -8.89 -33.09 16.64
N ASP A 509 -8.41 -32.13 17.45
CA ASP A 509 -7.63 -30.96 17.04
C ASP A 509 -6.12 -31.26 16.90
N GLY A 510 -5.71 -32.51 17.16
CA GLY A 510 -4.32 -32.97 17.08
C GLY A 510 -3.46 -32.64 18.31
N TYR A 511 -4.05 -32.14 19.40
CA TYR A 511 -3.32 -31.90 20.65
C TYR A 511 -3.21 -33.17 21.48
N LEU A 512 -2.01 -33.40 22.02
CA LEU A 512 -1.70 -34.46 22.97
C LEU A 512 -1.99 -33.95 24.38
N THR A 513 -2.83 -34.66 25.13
CA THR A 513 -3.22 -34.32 26.50
C THR A 513 -2.77 -35.42 27.46
N PRO A 514 -1.93 -35.12 28.47
CA PRO A 514 -1.43 -36.11 29.42
C PRO A 514 -2.44 -36.42 30.53
N HIS A 515 -2.51 -37.67 30.98
CA HIS A 515 -3.34 -38.10 32.10
C HIS A 515 -2.72 -39.18 33.01
N ALA A 516 -1.60 -39.82 32.62
CA ALA A 516 -0.73 -40.57 33.54
C ALA A 516 0.77 -40.38 33.24
N THR A 517 1.62 -40.38 34.29
CA THR A 517 3.08 -40.21 34.16
C THR A 517 3.75 -41.44 33.56
N GLY A 518 4.85 -41.27 32.82
CA GLY A 518 5.60 -42.35 32.19
C GLY A 518 6.13 -42.01 30.79
N ALA A 519 6.98 -42.88 30.27
CA ALA A 519 7.47 -42.80 28.89
C ALA A 519 6.49 -43.50 27.94
N THR A 520 6.12 -42.84 26.85
CA THR A 520 5.26 -43.42 25.81
C THR A 520 5.71 -42.95 24.42
N THR A 521 4.99 -43.37 23.39
CA THR A 521 5.26 -42.93 22.02
C THR A 521 3.98 -42.59 21.28
N VAL A 522 4.07 -41.62 20.37
CA VAL A 522 3.01 -41.27 19.43
C VAL A 522 3.42 -41.76 18.06
N ARG A 523 2.66 -42.71 17.51
CA ARG A 523 2.82 -43.19 16.14
C ARG A 523 2.09 -42.23 15.20
N VAL A 524 2.83 -41.73 14.22
CA VAL A 524 2.35 -40.81 13.18
C VAL A 524 2.36 -41.54 11.84
N GLN A 525 1.24 -41.51 11.12
CA GLN A 525 1.10 -42.12 9.81
C GLN A 525 0.64 -41.08 8.78
N ALA A 526 1.35 -40.95 7.66
CA ALA A 526 1.00 -40.04 6.57
C ALA A 526 1.60 -40.53 5.25
N ALA A 527 0.89 -40.35 4.13
CA ALA A 527 1.37 -40.73 2.79
C ALA A 527 1.91 -42.19 2.69
N GLY A 528 1.29 -43.14 3.40
CA GLY A 528 1.72 -44.55 3.43
C GLY A 528 2.96 -44.85 4.28
N LEU A 529 3.57 -43.83 4.90
CA LEU A 529 4.74 -43.96 5.77
C LEU A 529 4.35 -43.83 7.25
N SER A 530 5.22 -44.30 8.14
CA SER A 530 5.03 -44.23 9.60
C SER A 530 6.32 -43.75 10.27
N LEU A 531 6.21 -42.91 11.28
CA LEU A 531 7.29 -42.59 12.23
C LEU A 531 6.74 -42.64 13.67
N THR A 532 7.63 -42.72 14.63
CA THR A 532 7.30 -42.74 16.07
C THR A 532 7.96 -41.56 16.77
N VAL A 533 7.19 -40.78 17.52
CA VAL A 533 7.66 -39.64 18.31
C VAL A 533 7.70 -40.05 19.78
N PRO A 534 8.88 -40.04 20.45
CA PRO A 534 8.97 -40.30 21.88
C PRO A 534 8.34 -39.15 22.68
N VAL A 535 7.53 -39.52 23.68
CA VAL A 535 6.87 -38.57 24.60
C VAL A 535 7.14 -38.99 26.03
N GLN A 536 7.68 -38.07 26.83
CA GLN A 536 7.86 -38.25 28.26
C GLN A 536 6.78 -37.46 29.01
N VAL A 537 5.97 -38.12 29.84
CA VAL A 537 5.02 -37.45 30.74
C VAL A 537 5.63 -37.40 32.14
N ASN A 538 6.13 -36.23 32.55
CA ASN A 538 6.78 -36.02 33.84
C ASN A 538 5.75 -35.82 34.97
N GLY A 539 4.60 -35.24 34.67
CA GLY A 539 3.59 -34.90 35.67
C GLY A 539 2.19 -34.78 35.09
N VAL A 540 1.19 -35.08 35.93
CA VAL A 540 -0.25 -34.96 35.61
C VAL A 540 -1.04 -34.23 36.69
N ALA A 541 -0.33 -33.61 37.65
CA ALA A 541 -0.96 -32.71 38.61
C ALA A 541 -1.44 -31.45 37.90
N THR A 542 -2.67 -31.00 38.19
CA THR A 542 -3.16 -29.71 37.73
C THR A 542 -2.42 -28.58 38.43
N HIS A 543 -1.63 -27.82 37.68
CA HIS A 543 -1.01 -26.61 38.20
C HIS A 543 -2.06 -25.49 38.40
N PRO A 544 -1.88 -24.62 39.41
CA PRO A 544 -2.72 -23.43 39.57
C PRO A 544 -2.72 -22.56 38.32
N VAL A 545 -3.83 -21.86 38.05
CA VAL A 545 -3.94 -20.95 36.91
C VAL A 545 -3.19 -19.65 37.25
N HIS A 546 -2.26 -19.26 36.38
CA HIS A 546 -1.50 -18.03 36.50
C HIS A 546 -2.16 -16.90 35.68
N PHE A 547 -2.33 -15.72 36.27
CA PHE A 547 -3.01 -14.62 35.55
C PHE A 547 -2.21 -14.17 34.33
N CYS A 548 -0.91 -13.90 34.50
CA CYS A 548 -0.04 -13.42 33.42
C CYS A 548 0.18 -14.47 32.32
N ARG A 549 0.38 -15.74 32.71
CA ARG A 549 0.71 -16.86 31.80
C ARG A 549 -0.52 -17.45 31.10
N ASP A 550 -1.65 -17.57 31.79
CA ASP A 550 -2.79 -18.34 31.30
C ASP A 550 -4.00 -17.46 30.95
N VAL A 551 -4.39 -16.53 31.83
CA VAL A 551 -5.63 -15.76 31.69
C VAL A 551 -5.47 -14.61 30.70
N MET A 552 -4.44 -13.80 30.88
CA MET A 552 -4.22 -12.59 30.08
C MET A 552 -4.03 -12.88 28.58
N PRO A 553 -3.26 -13.91 28.15
CA PRO A 553 -3.15 -14.24 26.73
C PRO A 553 -4.48 -14.69 26.12
N VAL A 554 -5.30 -15.41 26.87
CA VAL A 554 -6.66 -15.82 26.44
C VAL A 554 -7.56 -14.60 26.25
N LEU A 555 -7.55 -13.63 27.18
CA LEU A 555 -8.28 -12.38 27.02
C LEU A 555 -7.79 -11.58 25.81
N GLY A 556 -6.48 -11.62 25.55
CA GLY A 556 -5.86 -11.01 24.38
C GLY A 556 -6.29 -11.66 23.06
N ARG A 557 -6.29 -12.99 23.01
CA ARG A 557 -6.71 -13.77 21.85
C ARG A 557 -8.20 -13.61 21.55
N ALA A 558 -9.04 -13.53 22.58
CA ALA A 558 -10.47 -13.26 22.47
C ALA A 558 -10.79 -11.79 22.08
N GLY A 559 -9.78 -10.90 22.11
CA GLY A 559 -9.95 -9.49 21.75
C GLY A 559 -10.54 -8.60 22.85
N CYS A 560 -10.70 -9.10 24.08
CA CYS A 560 -11.28 -8.31 25.18
C CYS A 560 -10.47 -7.05 25.50
N ASN A 561 -9.14 -7.15 25.42
CA ASN A 561 -8.22 -6.03 25.64
C ASN A 561 -7.74 -5.38 24.33
N ALA A 562 -8.48 -5.54 23.23
CA ALA A 562 -8.20 -4.85 21.96
C ALA A 562 -8.61 -3.37 22.03
N GLY A 563 -7.99 -2.53 21.19
CA GLY A 563 -8.25 -1.08 21.14
C GLY A 563 -9.67 -0.70 20.71
N THR A 564 -10.41 -1.62 20.11
CA THR A 564 -11.84 -1.46 19.78
C THR A 564 -12.76 -1.76 20.98
N CYS A 565 -12.25 -2.41 22.03
CA CYS A 565 -12.98 -2.88 23.19
C CYS A 565 -12.38 -2.29 24.49
N HIS A 566 -12.22 -3.09 25.55
CA HIS A 566 -11.72 -2.58 26.84
C HIS A 566 -10.27 -2.11 26.80
N GLY A 567 -9.49 -2.49 25.76
CA GLY A 567 -8.15 -1.96 25.50
C GLY A 567 -8.11 -0.57 24.86
N ALA A 568 -9.26 0.07 24.63
CA ALA A 568 -9.33 1.46 24.20
C ALA A 568 -8.74 2.40 25.27
N ARG A 569 -8.20 3.56 24.87
CA ARG A 569 -7.58 4.53 25.80
C ARG A 569 -8.48 4.85 27.01
N ASP A 570 -9.77 5.04 26.75
CA ASP A 570 -10.75 5.42 27.78
C ASP A 570 -11.58 4.18 28.26
N GLY A 571 -11.21 2.97 27.83
CA GLY A 571 -11.97 1.74 28.06
C GLY A 571 -13.34 1.73 27.39
N LYS A 572 -14.26 0.91 27.92
CA LYS A 572 -15.69 0.87 27.55
C LYS A 572 -16.55 0.85 28.82
N ASN A 573 -17.51 1.78 28.89
CA ASN A 573 -18.50 1.85 29.97
C ASN A 573 -17.87 1.81 31.38
N GLY A 574 -16.79 2.58 31.58
CA GLY A 574 -16.07 2.64 32.85
C GLY A 574 -15.24 1.40 33.19
N PHE A 575 -15.01 0.49 32.23
CA PHE A 575 -14.11 -0.64 32.37
C PHE A 575 -12.99 -0.56 31.33
N ALA A 576 -11.76 -0.43 31.80
CA ALA A 576 -10.56 -0.32 30.98
C ALA A 576 -9.58 -1.44 31.31
N LEU A 577 -9.04 -2.06 30.26
CA LEU A 577 -7.88 -2.92 30.30
C LEU A 577 -6.76 -2.25 29.51
N SER A 578 -5.53 -2.62 29.80
CA SER A 578 -4.36 -2.23 29.03
C SER A 578 -4.46 -2.80 27.62
N LEU A 579 -4.10 -2.00 26.63
CA LEU A 579 -4.11 -2.43 25.24
C LEU A 579 -3.25 -3.69 25.10
N ARG A 580 -3.86 -4.80 24.67
CA ARG A 580 -3.20 -6.10 24.40
C ARG A 580 -2.52 -6.74 25.62
N GLY A 581 -2.86 -6.34 26.85
CA GLY A 581 -2.31 -6.95 28.06
C GLY A 581 -0.90 -6.48 28.40
N PHE A 582 -0.56 -5.23 28.06
CA PHE A 582 0.77 -4.68 28.29
C PHE A 582 1.03 -4.20 29.73
N ASP A 583 -0.01 -4.14 30.57
CA ASP A 583 0.09 -3.81 32.00
C ASP A 583 -0.68 -4.86 32.84
N PRO A 584 -0.09 -6.05 33.09
CA PRO A 584 -0.78 -7.13 33.78
C PRO A 584 -1.25 -6.73 35.19
N ALA A 585 -0.46 -5.94 35.92
CA ALA A 585 -0.82 -5.47 37.26
C ALA A 585 -1.97 -4.45 37.22
N GLY A 586 -1.99 -3.56 36.23
CA GLY A 586 -3.14 -2.69 35.95
C GLY A 586 -4.39 -3.49 35.60
N ASP A 587 -4.27 -4.45 34.70
CA ASP A 587 -5.39 -5.29 34.22
C ASP A 587 -6.00 -6.13 35.33
N TYR A 588 -5.14 -6.74 36.16
CA TYR A 588 -5.57 -7.50 37.31
C TYR A 588 -6.36 -6.61 38.29
N ARG A 589 -5.89 -5.39 38.57
CA ARG A 589 -6.62 -4.44 39.43
C ARG A 589 -7.97 -4.05 38.83
N ALA A 590 -8.01 -3.74 37.53
CA ALA A 590 -9.24 -3.39 36.83
C ALA A 590 -10.26 -4.55 36.79
N LEU A 591 -9.78 -5.79 36.75
CA LEU A 591 -10.62 -6.97 36.77
C LEU A 591 -11.14 -7.27 38.19
N VAL A 592 -10.23 -7.34 39.16
CA VAL A 592 -10.50 -7.94 40.48
C VAL A 592 -10.89 -6.90 41.53
N HIS A 593 -10.38 -5.67 41.45
CA HIS A 593 -10.53 -4.65 42.49
C HIS A 593 -11.51 -3.53 42.12
N ASP A 594 -11.66 -3.19 40.83
CA ASP A 594 -12.61 -2.16 40.40
C ASP A 594 -14.07 -2.54 40.69
N LEU A 595 -14.90 -1.51 40.90
CA LEU A 595 -16.33 -1.64 41.26
C LEU A 595 -16.58 -2.58 42.46
N SER A 596 -15.65 -2.60 43.42
CA SER A 596 -15.69 -3.46 44.62
C SER A 596 -15.65 -4.96 44.31
N GLY A 597 -15.01 -5.36 43.21
CA GLY A 597 -14.81 -6.77 42.84
C GLY A 597 -16.06 -7.49 42.31
N ARG A 598 -17.14 -6.76 42.03
CA ARG A 598 -18.45 -7.30 41.58
C ARG A 598 -18.44 -8.00 40.22
N ARG A 599 -17.31 -8.05 39.52
CA ARG A 599 -17.18 -8.71 38.20
C ARG A 599 -17.01 -10.23 38.31
N PHE A 600 -16.63 -10.73 39.48
CA PHE A 600 -16.39 -12.14 39.74
C PHE A 600 -17.26 -12.64 40.88
N ASP A 601 -17.96 -13.73 40.63
CA ASP A 601 -18.58 -14.56 41.65
C ASP A 601 -17.65 -15.75 41.93
N ARG A 602 -17.01 -15.74 43.10
CA ARG A 602 -16.04 -16.79 43.48
C ARG A 602 -16.71 -18.04 44.03
N VAL A 603 -17.99 -17.96 44.41
CA VAL A 603 -18.77 -19.11 44.89
C VAL A 603 -19.36 -19.86 43.69
N SER A 604 -19.90 -19.10 42.73
CA SER A 604 -20.45 -19.60 41.48
C SER A 604 -19.73 -18.97 40.28
N PRO A 605 -18.51 -19.45 39.93
CA PRO A 605 -17.70 -18.92 38.83
C PRO A 605 -18.47 -18.65 37.55
N GLU A 606 -19.36 -19.56 37.15
CA GLU A 606 -20.14 -19.48 35.92
C GLU A 606 -21.06 -18.25 35.87
N GLN A 607 -21.45 -17.71 37.03
CA GLN A 607 -22.26 -16.50 37.18
C GLN A 607 -21.44 -15.21 37.17
N SER A 608 -20.12 -15.31 37.10
CA SER A 608 -19.24 -14.14 36.96
C SER A 608 -19.55 -13.39 35.67
N LEU A 609 -19.70 -12.07 35.75
CA LEU A 609 -19.88 -11.22 34.57
C LEU A 609 -18.73 -11.39 33.56
N MET A 610 -17.53 -11.73 34.04
CA MET A 610 -16.38 -12.04 33.20
C MET A 610 -16.55 -13.30 32.32
N LEU A 611 -17.43 -14.23 32.68
CA LEU A 611 -17.79 -15.39 31.85
C LEU A 611 -19.11 -15.15 31.10
N LEU A 612 -20.10 -14.54 31.73
CA LEU A 612 -21.43 -14.31 31.13
C LEU A 612 -21.40 -13.30 29.97
N LYS A 613 -20.62 -12.21 30.07
CA LYS A 613 -20.56 -11.19 28.99
C LYS A 613 -19.89 -11.74 27.73
N PRO A 614 -18.68 -12.36 27.77
CA PRO A 614 -18.03 -12.86 26.56
C PRO A 614 -18.74 -14.03 25.90
N THR A 615 -19.52 -14.82 26.66
CA THR A 615 -20.34 -15.93 26.13
C THR A 615 -21.76 -15.52 25.74
N THR A 616 -22.12 -14.24 25.90
CA THR A 616 -23.47 -13.68 25.71
C THR A 616 -24.57 -14.28 26.59
N GLY A 617 -24.21 -14.89 27.72
CA GLY A 617 -25.17 -15.23 28.78
C GLY A 617 -25.87 -14.01 29.38
N VAL A 618 -25.26 -12.83 29.26
CA VAL A 618 -25.93 -11.52 29.43
C VAL A 618 -25.57 -10.58 28.27
N PRO A 619 -26.38 -9.55 27.95
CA PRO A 619 -26.13 -8.64 26.83
C PRO A 619 -24.76 -7.98 26.89
N HIS A 620 -23.99 -8.06 25.82
CA HIS A 620 -22.65 -7.49 25.71
C HIS A 620 -22.47 -6.83 24.34
N GLU A 621 -22.15 -5.53 24.33
CA GLU A 621 -21.94 -4.77 23.09
C GLU A 621 -20.78 -5.30 22.25
N GLY A 622 -19.76 -5.89 22.89
CA GLY A 622 -18.65 -6.55 22.21
C GLY A 622 -19.02 -7.88 21.53
N GLY A 623 -20.28 -8.33 21.65
CA GLY A 623 -20.75 -9.59 21.10
C GLY A 623 -20.21 -10.83 21.83
N LYS A 624 -20.41 -11.99 21.19
CA LYS A 624 -19.90 -13.28 21.65
C LYS A 624 -18.45 -13.46 21.19
N VAL A 625 -17.54 -13.57 22.15
CA VAL A 625 -16.10 -13.72 21.91
C VAL A 625 -15.49 -14.95 22.61
N LEU A 626 -16.25 -15.62 23.47
CA LEU A 626 -15.92 -16.92 24.05
C LEU A 626 -17.06 -17.92 23.83
N GLU A 627 -16.70 -19.17 23.53
CA GLU A 627 -17.64 -20.28 23.49
C GLU A 627 -17.79 -20.90 24.89
N LEU A 628 -19.01 -21.29 25.26
CA LEU A 628 -19.29 -22.02 26.50
C LEU A 628 -18.48 -23.33 26.51
N ASP A 629 -17.93 -23.70 27.67
CA ASP A 629 -17.11 -24.91 27.87
C ASP A 629 -15.83 -25.03 27.04
N SER A 630 -15.49 -23.99 26.27
CA SER A 630 -14.20 -23.90 25.58
C SER A 630 -13.03 -23.97 26.57
N ARG A 631 -11.82 -24.31 26.09
CA ARG A 631 -10.60 -24.27 26.91
C ARG A 631 -10.43 -22.92 27.61
N ALA A 632 -10.62 -21.83 26.86
CA ALA A 632 -10.54 -20.46 27.36
C ALA A 632 -11.54 -20.20 28.49
N TYR A 633 -12.80 -20.61 28.30
CA TYR A 633 -13.84 -20.52 29.33
C TYR A 633 -13.45 -21.29 30.59
N ARG A 634 -13.07 -22.58 30.46
CA ARG A 634 -12.68 -23.42 31.59
C ARG A 634 -11.46 -22.89 32.34
N LEU A 635 -10.48 -22.36 31.62
CA LEU A 635 -9.27 -21.77 32.20
C LEU A 635 -9.61 -20.53 33.05
N ILE A 636 -10.46 -19.63 32.55
CA ILE A 636 -10.90 -18.45 33.30
C ILE A 636 -11.78 -18.87 34.49
N ALA A 637 -12.70 -19.82 34.30
CA ALA A 637 -13.53 -20.37 35.37
C ALA A 637 -12.69 -21.01 36.49
N ASP A 638 -11.67 -21.80 36.14
CA ASP A 638 -10.73 -22.38 37.10
C ASP A 638 -9.93 -21.32 37.84
N TRP A 639 -9.49 -20.26 37.16
CA TRP A 639 -8.81 -19.14 37.83
C TRP A 639 -9.72 -18.45 38.85
N ILE A 640 -11.01 -18.31 38.53
CA ILE A 640 -12.01 -17.78 39.46
C ILE A 640 -12.20 -18.72 40.66
N ARG A 641 -12.37 -20.04 40.42
CA ARG A 641 -12.47 -21.07 41.47
C ARG A 641 -11.28 -21.07 42.42
N GLN A 642 -10.09 -20.80 41.88
CA GLN A 642 -8.84 -20.75 42.66
C GLN A 642 -8.62 -19.41 43.39
N GLY A 643 -9.63 -18.53 43.39
CA GLY A 643 -9.65 -17.28 44.14
C GLY A 643 -9.04 -16.09 43.39
N THR A 644 -9.03 -16.11 42.06
CA THR A 644 -8.56 -15.01 41.18
C THR A 644 -7.19 -14.46 41.61
N ARG A 645 -6.20 -15.31 41.83
CA ARG A 645 -4.88 -14.86 42.33
C ARG A 645 -4.06 -14.21 41.20
N PHE A 646 -3.36 -13.10 41.50
CA PHE A 646 -2.49 -12.44 40.51
C PHE A 646 -1.31 -13.32 40.11
N ARG A 647 -0.54 -13.81 41.08
CA ARG A 647 0.69 -14.61 40.89
C ARG A 647 1.57 -14.09 39.73
N ASP A 648 2.38 -13.08 40.04
CA ASP A 648 3.38 -12.51 39.13
C ASP A 648 4.78 -12.83 39.67
N ASP A 649 5.21 -14.07 39.45
CA ASP A 649 6.56 -14.53 39.71
C ASP A 649 7.38 -14.37 38.42
N ASP A 650 8.52 -13.68 38.49
CA ASP A 650 9.41 -13.46 37.34
C ASP A 650 9.81 -14.78 36.64
N ALA A 651 9.85 -15.89 37.40
CA ALA A 651 10.06 -17.25 36.91
C ALA A 651 9.01 -17.71 35.88
N SER A 652 7.76 -17.24 35.99
CA SER A 652 6.63 -17.61 35.13
C SER A 652 6.41 -16.69 33.92
N ARG A 653 7.30 -15.71 33.69
CA ARG A 653 7.20 -14.78 32.54
C ARG A 653 7.88 -15.36 31.29
N VAL A 654 7.31 -15.10 30.12
CA VAL A 654 7.95 -15.50 28.86
C VAL A 654 9.23 -14.70 28.62
N VAL A 655 10.33 -15.43 28.39
CA VAL A 655 11.65 -14.88 28.04
C VAL A 655 11.98 -15.06 26.56
N GLY A 656 11.27 -15.94 25.85
CA GLY A 656 11.47 -16.15 24.41
C GLY A 656 10.28 -16.80 23.72
N LEU A 657 10.15 -16.54 22.43
CA LEU A 657 9.19 -17.19 21.53
C LEU A 657 9.95 -17.84 20.38
N GLU A 658 9.48 -19.00 19.97
CA GLU A 658 9.97 -19.73 18.81
C GLU A 658 8.81 -20.10 17.90
N VAL A 659 8.98 -19.89 16.60
CA VAL A 659 8.04 -20.34 15.58
C VAL A 659 8.64 -21.55 14.88
N LEU A 660 7.87 -22.63 14.81
CA LEU A 660 8.27 -23.88 14.17
C LEU A 660 7.34 -24.16 12.97
N PRO A 661 7.89 -24.52 11.79
CA PRO A 661 9.31 -24.55 11.46
C PRO A 661 9.94 -23.14 11.47
N ARG A 662 11.24 -23.05 11.77
CA ARG A 662 11.95 -21.76 11.88
C ARG A 662 12.04 -20.99 10.56
N THR A 663 11.95 -21.70 9.44
CA THR A 663 11.90 -21.16 8.07
C THR A 663 10.83 -21.92 7.30
N LEU A 664 10.08 -21.22 6.45
CA LEU A 664 8.98 -21.79 5.70
C LEU A 664 9.27 -21.68 4.20
N ASP A 665 9.80 -22.76 3.63
CA ASP A 665 10.12 -22.83 2.20
C ASP A 665 9.00 -23.53 1.44
N LEU A 666 8.14 -22.72 0.81
CA LEU A 666 7.02 -23.16 -0.01
C LEU A 666 7.44 -23.16 -1.48
N SER A 667 7.03 -24.18 -2.25
CA SER A 667 7.49 -24.32 -3.63
C SER A 667 6.60 -23.56 -4.60
N MET A 668 5.29 -23.81 -4.56
CA MET A 668 4.31 -23.30 -5.51
C MET A 668 3.20 -22.51 -4.80
N PRO A 669 2.51 -21.59 -5.51
CA PRO A 669 1.22 -21.07 -5.06
C PRO A 669 0.27 -22.21 -4.66
N GLN A 670 -0.49 -21.99 -3.60
CA GLN A 670 -1.39 -22.95 -2.93
C GLN A 670 -0.69 -24.04 -2.08
N ASP A 671 0.65 -24.06 -2.00
CA ASP A 671 1.31 -24.86 -0.97
C ASP A 671 0.94 -24.32 0.42
N HIS A 672 0.77 -25.22 1.38
CA HIS A 672 0.39 -24.89 2.75
C HIS A 672 1.48 -25.30 3.75
N GLN A 673 1.58 -24.55 4.85
CA GLN A 673 2.43 -24.89 6.00
C GLN A 673 1.77 -24.45 7.31
N GLN A 674 1.54 -25.40 8.21
CA GLN A 674 1.15 -25.15 9.59
C GLN A 674 2.34 -24.71 10.42
N VAL A 675 2.09 -23.85 11.39
CA VAL A 675 3.09 -23.38 12.35
C VAL A 675 2.71 -23.71 13.79
N LEU A 676 3.73 -23.92 14.62
CA LEU A 676 3.63 -23.94 16.08
C LEU A 676 4.36 -22.74 16.66
N VAL A 677 3.85 -22.26 17.79
CA VAL A 677 4.48 -21.22 18.59
C VAL A 677 4.82 -21.81 19.95
N ILE A 678 6.11 -21.89 20.26
CA ILE A 678 6.62 -22.36 21.54
C ILE A 678 7.08 -21.16 22.36
N ALA A 679 6.52 -21.00 23.55
CA ALA A 679 7.01 -20.05 24.54
C ALA A 679 8.04 -20.72 25.44
N ARG A 680 9.10 -19.97 25.80
CA ARG A 680 10.10 -20.33 26.80
C ARG A 680 9.97 -19.40 28.00
N TYR A 681 9.92 -19.97 29.19
CA TYR A 681 9.78 -19.25 30.46
C TYR A 681 11.13 -19.12 31.18
N ALA A 682 11.20 -18.21 32.16
CA ALA A 682 12.44 -17.92 32.90
C ALA A 682 12.91 -19.11 33.78
N ASP A 683 11.97 -19.96 34.23
CA ASP A 683 12.25 -21.22 34.93
C ASP A 683 12.82 -22.34 34.02
N GLY A 684 12.97 -22.08 32.72
CA GLY A 684 13.46 -23.03 31.73
C GLY A 684 12.38 -23.93 31.11
N SER A 685 11.14 -23.89 31.62
CA SER A 685 10.02 -24.62 31.04
C SER A 685 9.61 -24.04 29.67
N THR A 686 8.86 -24.83 28.91
CA THR A 686 8.27 -24.38 27.64
C THR A 686 6.77 -24.61 27.63
N ALA A 687 6.03 -23.93 26.76
CA ALA A 687 4.63 -24.24 26.47
C ALA A 687 4.34 -24.09 24.98
N ASP A 688 3.46 -24.95 24.45
CA ASP A 688 2.83 -24.71 23.15
C ASP A 688 1.72 -23.67 23.33
N VAL A 689 1.99 -22.46 22.84
CA VAL A 689 1.10 -21.30 22.97
C VAL A 689 0.42 -20.97 21.64
N THR A 690 0.44 -21.88 20.67
CA THR A 690 -0.07 -21.67 19.31
C THR A 690 -1.52 -21.18 19.29
N ARG A 691 -2.37 -21.69 20.19
CA ARG A 691 -3.80 -21.29 20.30
C ARG A 691 -4.00 -19.90 20.89
N ASP A 692 -3.05 -19.43 21.69
CA ASP A 692 -3.17 -18.20 22.48
C ASP A 692 -2.33 -17.06 21.87
N ALA A 693 -1.34 -17.39 21.03
CA ALA A 693 -0.53 -16.44 20.31
C ALA A 693 -1.33 -15.71 19.23
N HIS A 694 -1.05 -14.41 19.04
CA HIS A 694 -1.54 -13.66 17.89
C HIS A 694 -0.55 -13.81 16.74
N MET A 695 -1.05 -14.19 15.55
CA MET A 695 -0.21 -14.45 14.38
C MET A 695 -0.76 -13.73 13.15
N SER A 696 0.13 -13.24 12.29
CA SER A 696 -0.21 -12.64 11.00
C SER A 696 0.95 -12.82 10.01
N VAL A 697 0.77 -12.43 8.75
CA VAL A 697 1.83 -12.42 7.72
C VAL A 697 2.23 -10.99 7.41
N SER A 698 3.52 -10.74 7.17
CA SER A 698 4.05 -9.41 6.88
C SER A 698 3.63 -8.87 5.49
N ASP A 699 3.46 -9.74 4.48
CA ASP A 699 2.98 -9.40 3.14
C ASP A 699 1.86 -10.37 2.73
N THR A 700 0.62 -9.86 2.78
CA THR A 700 -0.59 -10.61 2.45
C THR A 700 -0.81 -10.81 0.96
N GLU A 701 -0.01 -10.17 0.09
CA GLU A 701 -0.02 -10.48 -1.33
C GLU A 701 0.89 -11.69 -1.66
N VAL A 702 1.88 -11.98 -0.81
CA VAL A 702 2.82 -13.12 -0.94
C VAL A 702 2.25 -14.38 -0.28
N ALA A 703 1.77 -14.28 0.96
CA ALA A 703 1.21 -15.40 1.70
C ALA A 703 -0.03 -14.98 2.52
N ALA A 704 -1.01 -15.87 2.62
CA ALA A 704 -2.17 -15.71 3.50
C ALA A 704 -2.04 -16.60 4.74
N MET A 705 -2.72 -16.25 5.83
CA MET A 705 -2.78 -17.08 7.03
C MET A 705 -4.23 -17.27 7.48
N ASN A 706 -4.63 -18.53 7.64
CA ASN A 706 -5.90 -18.92 8.25
C ASN A 706 -5.60 -19.76 9.51
N GLY A 707 -5.92 -19.20 10.68
CA GLY A 707 -5.61 -19.82 11.97
C GLY A 707 -4.09 -20.02 12.16
N THR A 708 -3.65 -21.26 12.06
CA THR A 708 -2.24 -21.69 12.18
C THR A 708 -1.63 -22.10 10.84
N THR A 709 -2.41 -22.07 9.75
CA THR A 709 -1.99 -22.53 8.43
C THR A 709 -1.66 -21.33 7.55
N ILE A 710 -0.49 -21.37 6.92
CA ILE A 710 -0.04 -20.41 5.93
C ILE A 710 -0.26 -20.99 4.56
N THR A 711 -0.72 -20.17 3.62
CA THR A 711 -0.96 -20.53 2.22
C THR A 711 -0.11 -19.64 1.33
N ALA A 712 0.71 -20.25 0.47
CA ALA A 712 1.45 -19.52 -0.55
C ALA A 712 0.50 -18.94 -1.59
N LEU A 713 0.62 -17.65 -1.91
CA LEU A 713 -0.26 -16.99 -2.90
C LEU A 713 0.45 -16.76 -4.22
N ARG A 714 1.68 -16.27 -4.15
CA ARG A 714 2.55 -16.01 -5.30
C ARG A 714 4.00 -16.10 -4.86
N ARG A 715 4.90 -16.17 -5.83
CA ARG A 715 6.34 -16.10 -5.55
C ARG A 715 6.66 -14.80 -4.82
N GLY A 716 7.46 -14.91 -3.77
CA GLY A 716 7.89 -13.77 -2.97
C GLY A 716 8.44 -14.22 -1.63
N GLU A 717 8.79 -13.24 -0.81
CA GLU A 717 9.23 -13.45 0.56
C GLU A 717 8.31 -12.68 1.49
N ALA A 718 8.00 -13.28 2.64
CA ALA A 718 7.22 -12.70 3.71
C ALA A 718 7.76 -13.23 5.05
N ALA A 719 7.11 -12.88 6.15
CA ALA A 719 7.40 -13.45 7.45
C ALA A 719 6.10 -13.70 8.21
N VAL A 720 6.05 -14.79 8.96
CA VAL A 720 5.08 -14.99 10.04
C VAL A 720 5.45 -14.02 11.15
N LEU A 721 4.50 -13.24 11.61
CA LEU A 721 4.63 -12.31 12.72
C LEU A 721 3.86 -12.87 13.90
N VAL A 722 4.55 -13.18 14.99
CA VAL A 722 3.95 -13.82 16.17
C VAL A 722 4.12 -12.93 17.40
N ARG A 723 3.05 -12.82 18.19
CA ARG A 723 3.07 -12.14 19.49
C ARG A 723 2.40 -12.99 20.57
N TYR A 724 3.04 -13.06 21.73
CA TYR A 724 2.49 -13.68 22.94
C TYR A 724 3.12 -13.03 24.18
N GLU A 725 2.31 -12.66 25.17
CA GLU A 725 2.74 -11.99 26.43
C GLU A 725 3.70 -10.79 26.21
N GLY A 726 3.43 -9.96 25.20
CA GLY A 726 4.28 -8.80 24.87
C GLY A 726 5.64 -9.14 24.23
N ARG A 727 5.94 -10.42 24.03
CA ARG A 727 7.10 -10.89 23.25
C ARG A 727 6.72 -11.06 21.78
N TYR A 728 7.74 -10.98 20.92
CA TYR A 728 7.59 -11.07 19.47
C TYR A 728 8.57 -12.11 18.91
N ALA A 729 8.12 -12.88 17.93
CA ALA A 729 8.96 -13.74 17.11
C ALA A 729 8.53 -13.64 15.66
N THR A 730 9.45 -13.94 14.76
CA THR A 730 9.17 -14.04 13.33
C THR A 730 9.77 -15.31 12.75
N ALA A 731 9.15 -15.82 11.69
CA ALA A 731 9.72 -16.88 10.85
C ALA A 731 9.62 -16.46 9.38
N PRO A 732 10.73 -16.41 8.63
CA PRO A 732 10.70 -16.06 7.21
C PRO A 732 9.96 -17.12 6.40
N ILE A 733 9.20 -16.64 5.42
CA ILE A 733 8.48 -17.40 4.41
C ILE A 733 9.15 -17.12 3.07
N THR A 734 9.58 -18.16 2.37
CA THR A 734 10.09 -18.07 1.01
C THR A 734 9.20 -18.89 0.09
N ILE A 735 8.60 -18.26 -0.91
CA ILE A 735 7.83 -18.95 -1.94
C ILE A 735 8.64 -18.91 -3.24
N MET A 736 9.12 -20.07 -3.70
CA MET A 736 10.10 -20.15 -4.79
C MET A 736 9.50 -19.99 -6.19
N GLY A 737 8.24 -20.41 -6.39
CA GLY A 737 7.63 -20.55 -7.72
C GLY A 737 8.29 -21.64 -8.57
N ASP A 738 7.90 -21.72 -9.85
CA ASP A 738 8.52 -22.66 -10.79
C ASP A 738 9.98 -22.26 -11.09
N ARG A 739 10.91 -23.12 -10.68
CA ARG A 739 12.36 -22.97 -10.88
C ARG A 739 12.96 -24.11 -11.70
N SER A 740 12.12 -24.78 -12.49
CA SER A 740 12.56 -25.87 -13.37
C SER A 740 13.63 -25.37 -14.34
N GLY A 741 14.75 -26.07 -14.43
CA GLY A 741 15.90 -25.67 -15.25
C GLY A 741 16.70 -24.48 -14.72
N PHE A 742 16.53 -24.10 -13.45
CA PHE A 742 17.44 -23.14 -12.80
C PHE A 742 18.81 -23.78 -12.59
N ALA A 743 19.85 -23.08 -13.05
CA ALA A 743 21.23 -23.37 -12.73
C ALA A 743 21.92 -22.06 -12.39
N TRP A 744 22.66 -22.03 -11.28
CA TRP A 744 23.44 -20.86 -10.91
C TRP A 744 24.53 -20.61 -11.95
N GLN A 745 24.69 -19.35 -12.35
CA GLN A 745 25.76 -18.91 -13.24
C GLN A 745 26.66 -17.98 -12.43
N GLY A 746 27.87 -18.45 -12.12
CA GLY A 746 28.85 -17.66 -11.38
C GLY A 746 29.16 -16.34 -12.08
N ARG A 747 29.45 -15.30 -11.30
CA ARG A 747 29.78 -13.95 -11.80
C ARG A 747 30.96 -13.34 -11.05
N PRO A 748 31.62 -12.33 -11.63
CA PRO A 748 32.64 -11.58 -10.93
C PRO A 748 32.07 -10.94 -9.66
N GLN A 749 32.78 -11.10 -8.55
CA GLN A 749 32.48 -10.50 -7.26
C GLN A 749 33.60 -9.52 -6.93
N HIS A 750 33.29 -8.23 -6.78
CA HIS A 750 34.30 -7.19 -6.54
C HIS A 750 34.56 -6.98 -5.05
N ASN A 751 33.55 -7.18 -4.20
CA ASN A 751 33.68 -7.06 -2.75
C ASN A 751 32.66 -7.96 -2.01
N PHE A 752 32.56 -7.79 -0.69
CA PHE A 752 31.69 -8.61 0.16
C PHE A 752 30.19 -8.44 -0.14
N ILE A 753 29.76 -7.29 -0.68
CA ILE A 753 28.37 -7.05 -1.06
C ILE A 753 27.95 -8.07 -2.12
N ASP A 754 28.78 -8.23 -3.15
CA ASP A 754 28.50 -9.16 -4.26
C ASP A 754 28.39 -10.60 -3.76
N ARG A 755 29.30 -11.01 -2.85
CA ARG A 755 29.24 -12.35 -2.23
C ARG A 755 27.93 -12.59 -1.50
N LEU A 756 27.50 -11.65 -0.66
CA LEU A 756 26.33 -11.82 0.20
C LEU A 756 25.02 -11.67 -0.57
N VAL A 757 24.99 -10.82 -1.60
CA VAL A 757 23.84 -10.73 -2.51
C VAL A 757 23.74 -11.97 -3.38
N ASP A 758 24.85 -12.46 -3.93
CA ASP A 758 24.84 -13.68 -4.75
C ASP A 758 24.46 -14.91 -3.92
N ALA A 759 24.95 -15.02 -2.68
CA ALA A 759 24.52 -16.07 -1.75
C ALA A 759 23.00 -16.03 -1.55
N LYS A 760 22.43 -14.84 -1.30
CA LYS A 760 20.97 -14.69 -1.20
C LYS A 760 20.28 -15.10 -2.50
N LEU A 761 20.73 -14.63 -3.66
CA LEU A 761 20.14 -14.95 -4.96
C LEU A 761 20.19 -16.44 -5.31
N GLN A 762 21.23 -17.16 -4.88
CA GLN A 762 21.31 -18.60 -4.99
C GLN A 762 20.22 -19.29 -4.17
N THR A 763 20.00 -18.85 -2.92
CA THR A 763 18.93 -19.43 -2.06
C THR A 763 17.55 -19.27 -2.70
N VAL A 764 17.25 -18.08 -3.24
CA VAL A 764 15.96 -17.79 -3.90
C VAL A 764 15.92 -18.18 -5.38
N LYS A 765 16.91 -18.94 -5.86
CA LYS A 765 17.04 -19.44 -7.24
C LYS A 765 16.81 -18.37 -8.31
N THR A 766 17.48 -17.24 -8.17
CA THR A 766 17.35 -16.08 -9.06
C THR A 766 18.68 -15.73 -9.70
N LEU A 767 18.73 -15.60 -11.03
CA LEU A 767 19.92 -15.11 -11.72
C LEU A 767 19.93 -13.57 -11.77
N PRO A 768 21.06 -12.93 -11.42
CA PRO A 768 21.16 -11.48 -11.52
C PRO A 768 21.09 -10.98 -12.97
N ALA A 769 20.71 -9.71 -13.17
CA ALA A 769 20.77 -9.02 -14.45
C ALA A 769 22.23 -8.78 -14.86
N PRO A 770 22.57 -8.79 -16.16
CA PRO A 770 23.94 -8.52 -16.61
C PRO A 770 24.44 -7.14 -16.14
N LEU A 771 25.75 -6.89 -16.24
CA LEU A 771 26.30 -5.57 -15.95
C LEU A 771 25.67 -4.51 -16.87
N CYS A 772 25.45 -3.30 -16.36
CA CYS A 772 24.99 -2.19 -17.20
C CYS A 772 26.07 -1.76 -18.20
N SER A 773 25.66 -1.12 -19.29
CA SER A 773 26.59 -0.49 -20.24
C SER A 773 27.29 0.73 -19.63
N ASP A 774 28.40 1.19 -20.22
CA ASP A 774 29.10 2.38 -19.73
C ASP A 774 28.26 3.67 -19.81
N ALA A 775 27.38 3.76 -20.80
CA ALA A 775 26.44 4.88 -20.92
C ALA A 775 25.38 4.86 -19.79
N GLU A 776 24.85 3.67 -19.46
CA GLU A 776 23.95 3.49 -18.32
C GLU A 776 24.68 3.78 -17.00
N PHE A 777 25.90 3.25 -16.83
CA PHE A 777 26.73 3.49 -15.64
C PHE A 777 27.00 4.97 -15.41
N VAL A 778 27.52 5.68 -16.43
CA VAL A 778 27.94 7.08 -16.26
C VAL A 778 26.76 7.98 -15.95
N ARG A 779 25.60 7.72 -16.56
CA ARG A 779 24.37 8.44 -16.21
C ARG A 779 23.95 8.15 -14.78
N ARG A 780 23.89 6.87 -14.39
CA ARG A 780 23.44 6.45 -13.06
C ARG A 780 24.33 6.98 -11.95
N VAL A 781 25.64 6.86 -12.09
CA VAL A 781 26.60 7.28 -11.06
C VAL A 781 26.55 8.79 -10.83
N HIS A 782 26.42 9.60 -11.89
CA HIS A 782 26.28 11.04 -11.73
C HIS A 782 24.94 11.41 -11.08
N LEU A 783 23.84 10.78 -11.49
CA LEU A 783 22.53 11.04 -10.90
C LEU A 783 22.49 10.67 -9.40
N ASP A 784 23.02 9.50 -9.04
CA ASP A 784 23.02 9.00 -7.66
C ASP A 784 24.00 9.75 -6.75
N LEU A 785 25.19 10.11 -7.26
CA LEU A 785 26.22 10.77 -6.44
C LEU A 785 26.09 12.30 -6.44
N THR A 786 25.72 12.92 -7.56
CA THR A 786 25.76 14.38 -7.74
C THR A 786 24.40 15.03 -8.00
N GLY A 787 23.34 14.24 -8.15
CA GLY A 787 22.00 14.76 -8.38
C GLY A 787 21.75 15.35 -9.77
N LYS A 788 22.67 15.16 -10.73
CA LYS A 788 22.50 15.62 -12.12
C LYS A 788 23.14 14.63 -13.09
N PRO A 789 22.69 14.53 -14.35
CA PRO A 789 23.41 13.75 -15.36
C PRO A 789 24.77 14.40 -15.71
N PRO A 790 25.72 13.66 -16.31
CA PRO A 790 26.93 14.26 -16.87
C PRO A 790 26.58 15.20 -18.04
N THR A 791 27.48 16.13 -18.38
CA THR A 791 27.35 16.87 -19.64
C THR A 791 27.54 15.93 -20.85
N PRO A 792 27.05 16.29 -22.06
CA PRO A 792 27.26 15.50 -23.26
C PRO A 792 28.74 15.14 -23.50
N GLU A 793 29.64 16.09 -23.27
CA GLU A 793 31.07 15.95 -23.49
C GLU A 793 31.67 14.96 -22.49
N GLN A 794 31.30 15.07 -21.21
CA GLN A 794 31.72 14.14 -20.16
C GLN A 794 31.23 12.71 -20.44
N ALA A 795 29.98 12.57 -20.88
CA ALA A 795 29.39 11.27 -21.21
C ALA A 795 30.09 10.61 -22.41
N ARG A 796 30.29 11.37 -23.50
CA ARG A 796 31.01 10.90 -24.69
C ARG A 796 32.44 10.50 -24.36
N ALA A 797 33.17 11.35 -23.64
CA ALA A 797 34.55 11.07 -23.24
C ALA A 797 34.66 9.80 -22.39
N PHE A 798 33.74 9.59 -21.44
CA PHE A 798 33.74 8.39 -20.60
C PHE A 798 33.43 7.11 -21.39
N VAL A 799 32.43 7.16 -22.28
CA VAL A 799 32.05 6.01 -23.10
C VAL A 799 33.15 5.66 -24.12
N ALA A 800 33.82 6.67 -24.70
CA ALA A 800 34.91 6.49 -25.64
C ALA A 800 36.25 6.10 -25.00
N ALA A 801 36.42 6.32 -23.69
CA ALA A 801 37.67 6.01 -22.99
C ALA A 801 38.01 4.51 -23.09
N ALA A 802 39.20 4.23 -23.60
CA ALA A 802 39.79 2.90 -23.68
C ALA A 802 40.28 2.41 -22.30
N GLY A 803 40.48 1.10 -22.19
CA GLY A 803 40.97 0.45 -20.96
C GLY A 803 39.91 -0.38 -20.23
N PRO A 804 40.29 -1.06 -19.14
CA PRO A 804 39.39 -1.98 -18.43
C PRO A 804 38.19 -1.24 -17.83
N THR A 805 36.98 -1.69 -18.16
CA THR A 805 35.70 -1.09 -17.70
C THR A 805 35.67 -0.86 -16.20
N ARG A 806 36.14 -1.82 -15.40
CA ARG A 806 36.18 -1.70 -13.94
C ARG A 806 37.01 -0.51 -13.48
N VAL A 807 38.25 -0.38 -13.96
CA VAL A 807 39.19 0.66 -13.53
C VAL A 807 38.64 2.05 -13.85
N LYS A 808 38.16 2.28 -15.08
CA LYS A 808 37.61 3.60 -15.44
C LYS A 808 36.35 3.96 -14.66
N ARG A 809 35.51 2.96 -14.31
CA ARG A 809 34.32 3.16 -13.47
C ARG A 809 34.67 3.51 -12.03
N GLU A 810 35.64 2.81 -11.44
CA GLU A 810 36.13 3.10 -10.09
C GLU A 810 36.73 4.51 -10.00
N GLN A 811 37.57 4.90 -10.98
CA GLN A 811 38.11 6.26 -11.06
C GLN A 811 37.01 7.32 -11.18
N ARG A 812 35.97 7.07 -11.97
CA ARG A 812 34.83 8.01 -12.08
C ARG A 812 34.07 8.14 -10.77
N ILE A 813 33.90 7.05 -10.00
CA ILE A 813 33.29 7.11 -8.67
C ILE A 813 34.12 7.99 -7.74
N ASP A 814 35.44 7.80 -7.73
CA ASP A 814 36.35 8.58 -6.87
C ASP A 814 36.39 10.07 -7.24
N GLN A 815 36.27 10.40 -8.53
CA GLN A 815 36.18 11.79 -8.99
C GLN A 815 34.88 12.50 -8.55
N LEU A 816 33.79 11.75 -8.38
CA LEU A 816 32.48 12.32 -8.03
C LEU A 816 32.28 12.45 -6.53
N ILE A 817 32.75 11.48 -5.74
CA ILE A 817 32.61 11.53 -4.28
C ILE A 817 33.41 12.72 -3.74
N GLY A 818 32.75 13.58 -2.98
CA GLY A 818 33.35 14.81 -2.43
C GLY A 818 33.41 15.99 -3.41
N SER A 819 32.94 15.85 -4.66
CA SER A 819 32.83 16.99 -5.57
C SER A 819 31.84 18.04 -5.05
N PRO A 820 31.91 19.31 -5.48
CA PRO A 820 30.94 20.33 -5.09
C PRO A 820 29.48 19.93 -5.35
N GLU A 821 29.22 19.18 -6.42
CA GLU A 821 27.87 18.71 -6.74
C GLU A 821 27.44 17.52 -5.89
N PHE A 822 28.37 16.63 -5.54
CA PHE A 822 28.12 15.60 -4.53
C PHE A 822 27.73 16.25 -3.21
N VAL A 823 28.51 17.23 -2.75
CA VAL A 823 28.24 17.95 -1.50
C VAL A 823 26.85 18.59 -1.54
N ALA A 824 26.51 19.30 -2.62
CA ALA A 824 25.19 19.93 -2.77
C ALA A 824 24.05 18.90 -2.72
N HIS A 825 24.19 17.77 -3.43
CA HIS A 825 23.17 16.72 -3.49
C HIS A 825 22.92 16.05 -2.14
N TRP A 826 23.99 15.62 -1.46
CA TRP A 826 23.88 14.91 -0.19
C TRP A 826 23.47 15.82 0.96
N SER A 827 23.80 17.11 0.89
CA SER A 827 23.33 18.07 1.86
C SER A 827 21.82 18.29 1.80
N ASN A 828 21.19 18.17 0.63
CA ASN A 828 19.73 18.26 0.53
C ASN A 828 19.02 17.07 1.19
N LYS A 829 19.59 15.87 1.09
CA LYS A 829 19.06 14.69 1.80
C LYS A 829 19.04 14.94 3.32
N TRP A 830 20.13 15.50 3.85
CA TRP A 830 20.20 15.89 5.26
C TRP A 830 19.30 17.07 5.61
N ALA A 831 19.21 18.09 4.76
CA ALA A 831 18.33 19.22 4.97
C ALA A 831 16.85 18.79 5.06
N ASP A 832 16.46 17.78 4.28
CA ASP A 832 15.12 17.19 4.34
C ASP A 832 14.86 16.53 5.71
N LEU A 833 15.76 15.66 6.16
CA LEU A 833 15.64 14.93 7.43
C LEU A 833 15.74 15.81 8.67
N LEU A 834 16.63 16.81 8.63
CA LEU A 834 16.89 17.74 9.73
C LEU A 834 15.96 18.95 9.71
N GLN A 835 14.91 18.92 8.89
CA GLN A 835 13.82 19.90 8.86
C GLN A 835 14.32 21.35 8.62
N CYS A 836 15.26 21.52 7.69
CA CYS A 836 15.84 22.82 7.34
C CYS A 836 14.83 23.66 6.52
N ASN A 837 13.99 24.44 7.22
CA ASN A 837 12.92 25.28 6.64
C ASN A 837 12.90 26.70 7.23
N SER A 838 12.52 27.71 6.44
CA SER A 838 12.54 29.12 6.89
C SER A 838 11.41 29.48 7.84
N THR A 839 10.35 28.68 7.89
CA THR A 839 9.21 28.90 8.81
C THR A 839 9.66 28.75 10.25
N THR A 840 10.61 27.85 10.51
CA THR A 840 11.13 27.57 11.85
C THR A 840 12.46 28.27 12.10
N LEU A 841 13.37 28.22 11.11
CA LEU A 841 14.74 28.71 11.25
C LEU A 841 14.91 30.20 10.89
N GLY A 842 13.91 30.81 10.24
CA GLY A 842 14.04 32.14 9.64
C GLY A 842 14.85 32.11 8.34
N ALA A 843 14.82 33.21 7.58
CA ALA A 843 15.45 33.26 6.26
C ALA A 843 16.97 33.03 6.32
N GLU A 844 17.67 33.68 7.26
CA GLU A 844 19.12 33.54 7.44
C GLU A 844 19.51 32.20 8.05
N GLY A 845 18.73 31.71 9.02
CA GLY A 845 18.99 30.44 9.71
C GLY A 845 19.02 29.23 8.78
N VAL A 846 18.21 29.24 7.72
CA VAL A 846 18.23 28.18 6.70
C VAL A 846 19.56 28.16 5.95
N TRP A 847 20.09 29.32 5.53
CA TRP A 847 21.36 29.40 4.80
C TRP A 847 22.52 28.92 5.65
N VAL A 848 22.71 29.48 6.84
CA VAL A 848 23.85 29.11 7.71
C VAL A 848 23.80 27.64 8.13
N PHE A 849 22.60 27.08 8.38
CA PHE A 849 22.48 25.66 8.69
C PHE A 849 22.77 24.79 7.48
N ARG A 850 22.29 25.19 6.30
CA ARG A 850 22.52 24.48 5.03
C ARG A 850 23.99 24.50 4.61
N ASP A 851 24.71 25.58 4.90
CA ASP A 851 26.15 25.72 4.65
C ASP A 851 26.97 24.85 5.61
N TRP A 852 26.61 24.82 6.90
CA TRP A 852 27.24 23.90 7.86
C TRP A 852 27.04 22.42 7.49
N LEU A 853 25.87 22.06 6.93
CA LEU A 853 25.63 20.72 6.39
C LEU A 853 26.58 20.43 5.21
N ALA A 854 26.71 21.38 4.28
CA ALA A 854 27.59 21.25 3.13
C ALA A 854 29.06 21.13 3.54
N GLU A 855 29.53 21.95 4.47
CA GLU A 855 30.89 21.88 5.02
C GLU A 855 31.15 20.55 5.73
N SER A 856 30.19 20.06 6.52
CA SER A 856 30.29 18.78 7.22
C SER A 856 30.43 17.61 6.25
N ILE A 857 29.68 17.64 5.14
CA ILE A 857 29.75 16.61 4.10
C ILE A 857 31.03 16.74 3.28
N ALA A 858 31.44 17.95 2.90
CA ALA A 858 32.66 18.19 2.14
C ALA A 858 33.91 17.67 2.87
N ARG A 859 33.94 17.78 4.21
CA ARG A 859 35.02 17.26 5.05
C ARG A 859 34.92 15.76 5.35
N ASN A 860 33.88 15.07 4.85
CA ASN A 860 33.54 13.70 5.24
C ASN A 860 33.54 13.53 6.77
N LYS A 861 32.90 14.47 7.49
CA LYS A 861 32.84 14.43 8.95
C LYS A 861 32.29 13.06 9.38
N PRO A 862 33.00 12.31 10.24
CA PRO A 862 32.53 11.01 10.72
C PRO A 862 31.10 11.11 11.24
N TYR A 863 30.26 10.14 10.87
CA TYR A 863 28.83 10.25 11.12
C TYR A 863 28.48 10.33 12.62
N ASP A 864 29.23 9.64 13.48
CA ASP A 864 29.14 9.77 14.95
C ASP A 864 29.39 11.21 15.41
N ARG A 865 30.43 11.88 14.87
CA ARG A 865 30.76 13.27 15.21
C ARG A 865 29.74 14.26 14.68
N PHE A 866 29.26 14.05 13.46
CA PHE A 866 28.19 14.84 12.86
C PHE A 866 26.93 14.83 13.74
N VAL A 867 26.48 13.64 14.18
CA VAL A 867 25.28 13.51 15.00
C VAL A 867 25.51 14.00 16.43
N ARG A 868 26.68 13.74 17.02
CA ARG A 868 27.01 14.24 18.36
C ARG A 868 26.99 15.77 18.41
N GLU A 869 27.53 16.44 17.39
CA GLU A 869 27.53 17.90 17.30
C GLU A 869 26.09 18.45 17.22
N LEU A 870 25.22 17.84 16.40
CA LEU A 870 23.80 18.21 16.32
C LEU A 870 23.08 18.09 17.66
N LEU A 871 23.29 16.98 18.39
CA LEU A 871 22.60 16.70 19.64
C LEU A 871 23.09 17.55 20.81
N THR A 872 24.36 17.98 20.79
CA THR A 872 24.98 18.71 21.91
C THR A 872 25.08 20.21 21.67
N ALA A 873 24.73 20.71 20.47
CA ALA A 873 24.85 22.11 20.12
C ALA A 873 24.02 23.05 21.03
N THR A 874 24.70 24.07 21.56
CA THR A 874 24.16 25.11 22.46
C THR A 874 24.76 26.46 22.08
N GLY A 875 23.94 27.50 22.02
CA GLY A 875 24.34 28.89 21.74
C GLY A 875 23.50 29.57 20.67
N ALA A 876 23.97 30.71 20.20
CA ALA A 876 23.31 31.53 19.19
C ALA A 876 23.29 30.82 17.83
N THR A 877 22.10 30.70 17.24
CA THR A 877 21.81 29.81 16.09
C THR A 877 22.47 30.26 14.78
N LEU A 878 22.87 31.52 14.62
CA LEU A 878 23.58 31.95 13.42
C LEU A 878 25.09 31.72 13.52
N SER A 879 25.68 32.01 14.69
CA SER A 879 27.11 31.76 14.94
C SER A 879 27.45 30.30 15.27
N LYS A 880 26.47 29.50 15.73
CA LYS A 880 26.59 28.06 15.94
C LYS A 880 25.52 27.32 15.14
N PRO A 881 25.71 27.12 13.82
CA PRO A 881 24.65 26.64 12.93
C PRO A 881 24.02 25.30 13.32
N ALA A 882 24.78 24.36 13.89
CA ALA A 882 24.28 23.07 14.36
C ALA A 882 23.14 23.19 15.41
N ALA A 883 23.10 24.29 16.17
CA ALA A 883 22.04 24.55 17.14
C ALA A 883 20.66 24.75 16.47
N ASN A 884 20.62 25.06 15.17
CA ASN A 884 19.36 25.13 14.42
C ASN A 884 18.60 23.81 14.39
N TYR A 885 19.25 22.66 14.59
CA TYR A 885 18.53 21.40 14.68
C TYR A 885 17.59 21.37 15.91
N MET A 886 18.06 21.83 17.07
CA MET A 886 17.19 21.94 18.27
C MET A 886 16.05 22.95 18.05
N ARG A 887 16.33 24.03 17.31
CA ARG A 887 15.30 24.99 16.89
C ARG A 887 14.29 24.36 15.92
N ALA A 888 14.73 23.54 14.97
CA ALA A 888 13.87 22.85 14.01
C ALA A 888 12.87 21.90 14.68
N LEU A 889 13.25 21.31 15.82
CA LEU A 889 12.43 20.38 16.60
C LEU A 889 11.47 21.07 17.60
N SER A 890 11.33 22.39 17.53
CA SER A 890 10.41 23.18 18.38
C SER A 890 9.10 23.50 17.65
N ASP A 891 8.03 23.83 18.40
CA ASP A 891 6.78 24.30 17.81
C ASP A 891 6.97 25.68 17.16
N ARG A 892 7.09 25.68 15.82
CA ARG A 892 7.30 26.88 14.99
C ARG A 892 8.41 27.81 15.52
N GLY A 893 9.49 27.24 16.05
CA GLY A 893 10.65 28.01 16.51
C GLY A 893 10.50 28.64 17.90
N ARG A 894 9.41 28.35 18.63
CA ARG A 894 9.06 29.02 19.89
C ARG A 894 9.39 28.18 21.13
N GLU A 895 8.73 27.05 21.30
CA GLU A 895 8.94 26.18 22.47
C GLU A 895 9.37 24.76 22.05
N PRO A 896 10.46 24.22 22.62
CA PRO A 896 10.87 22.83 22.40
C PRO A 896 9.79 21.83 22.81
N ASP A 897 9.35 20.98 21.86
CA ASP A 897 8.52 19.82 22.16
C ASP A 897 9.44 18.61 22.41
N THR A 898 9.62 18.28 23.69
CA THR A 898 10.50 17.18 24.12
C THR A 898 10.05 15.82 23.59
N GLY A 899 8.74 15.65 23.36
CA GLY A 899 8.20 14.45 22.73
C GLY A 899 8.58 14.38 21.25
N LYS A 900 8.36 15.46 20.50
CA LYS A 900 8.80 15.57 19.10
C LYS A 900 10.31 15.37 18.97
N MET A 901 11.11 15.92 19.88
CA MET A 901 12.56 15.71 19.88
C MET A 901 12.93 14.23 20.03
N ALA A 902 12.34 13.52 20.98
CA ALA A 902 12.56 12.10 21.16
C ALA A 902 12.13 11.27 19.94
N GLU A 903 10.96 11.58 19.37
CA GLU A 903 10.41 10.91 18.19
C GLU A 903 11.30 11.13 16.95
N ASP A 904 11.66 12.37 16.63
CA ASP A 904 12.43 12.70 15.44
C ASP A 904 13.88 12.21 15.53
N VAL A 905 14.52 12.29 16.71
CA VAL A 905 15.89 11.78 16.92
C VAL A 905 15.94 10.26 16.75
N THR A 906 14.97 9.53 17.29
CA THR A 906 14.91 8.06 17.14
C THR A 906 14.59 7.64 15.73
N GLN A 907 13.63 8.31 15.08
CA GLN A 907 13.29 8.02 13.68
C GLN A 907 14.46 8.33 12.74
N THR A 908 15.12 9.48 12.92
CA THR A 908 16.23 9.90 12.05
C THR A 908 17.45 9.02 12.23
N PHE A 909 17.91 8.82 13.48
CA PHE A 909 19.23 8.24 13.75
C PHE A 909 19.21 6.77 14.14
N LEU A 910 18.07 6.20 14.57
CA LEU A 910 17.95 4.78 14.89
C LEU A 910 17.03 4.02 13.93
N GLY A 911 16.25 4.74 13.11
CA GLY A 911 15.22 4.13 12.27
C GLY A 911 14.10 3.49 13.08
N VAL A 912 13.83 3.99 14.29
CA VAL A 912 12.81 3.45 15.20
C VAL A 912 11.72 4.50 15.44
N ARG A 913 10.46 4.09 15.29
CA ARG A 913 9.30 4.99 15.41
C ARG A 913 8.70 4.93 16.81
N PHE A 914 9.07 5.88 17.66
CA PHE A 914 8.60 5.96 19.05
C PHE A 914 7.21 6.58 19.23
N GLY A 915 6.62 7.19 18.21
CA GLY A 915 5.37 7.96 18.34
C GLY A 915 4.18 7.19 18.94
N CYS A 916 4.06 5.89 18.68
CA CYS A 916 3.01 5.08 19.34
C CYS A 916 3.23 4.94 20.85
N CYS A 917 4.49 4.97 21.30
CA CYS A 917 4.88 4.83 22.70
C CYS A 917 4.42 6.00 23.59
N LYS A 918 4.08 7.14 23.00
CA LYS A 918 3.60 8.33 23.72
C LYS A 918 2.39 8.01 24.59
N CYS A 919 1.42 7.27 24.04
CA CYS A 919 0.15 6.98 24.71
C CYS A 919 0.11 5.60 25.39
N HIS A 920 0.80 4.60 24.84
CA HIS A 920 0.82 3.22 25.33
C HIS A 920 2.07 2.48 24.82
N ASN A 921 2.43 1.31 25.35
CA ASN A 921 3.55 0.53 24.80
C ASN A 921 3.37 0.21 23.30
N HIS A 922 4.44 0.15 22.51
CA HIS A 922 4.33 -0.05 21.07
C HIS A 922 3.53 -1.32 20.73
N PRO A 923 2.53 -1.25 19.83
CA PRO A 923 1.60 -2.35 19.62
C PRO A 923 2.25 -3.58 18.96
N PHE A 924 3.36 -3.39 18.26
CA PHE A 924 4.04 -4.42 17.46
C PHE A 924 5.53 -4.58 17.78
N GLU A 925 6.02 -3.93 18.85
CA GLU A 925 7.45 -3.97 19.22
C GLU A 925 7.65 -3.98 20.74
N ARG A 926 8.90 -4.13 21.16
CA ARG A 926 9.33 -4.19 22.56
C ARG A 926 9.34 -2.84 23.29
N TRP A 927 9.12 -1.73 22.59
CA TRP A 927 9.27 -0.39 23.16
C TRP A 927 8.10 -0.04 24.09
N THR A 928 8.42 0.49 25.26
CA THR A 928 7.44 0.85 26.28
C THR A 928 7.18 2.36 26.32
N GLN A 929 6.03 2.73 26.88
CA GLN A 929 5.74 4.13 27.17
C GLN A 929 6.74 4.73 28.18
N GLY A 930 7.21 3.93 29.15
CA GLY A 930 8.25 4.38 30.07
C GLY A 930 9.51 4.81 29.34
N GLN A 931 10.01 3.97 28.43
CA GLN A 931 11.19 4.26 27.61
C GLN A 931 11.02 5.50 26.74
N TYR A 932 9.81 5.78 26.25
CA TYR A 932 9.52 7.01 25.51
C TYR A 932 9.77 8.26 26.38
N TYR A 933 9.23 8.28 27.60
CA TYR A 933 9.36 9.44 28.49
C TYR A 933 10.75 9.54 29.13
N GLU A 934 11.40 8.41 29.39
CA GLU A 934 12.81 8.33 29.80
C GLU A 934 13.74 8.93 28.74
N LEU A 935 13.49 8.63 27.47
CA LEU A 935 14.24 9.23 26.36
C LEU A 935 13.94 10.73 26.23
N ALA A 936 12.66 11.12 26.30
CA ALA A 936 12.26 12.53 26.24
C ALA A 936 12.87 13.37 27.37
N ALA A 937 13.12 12.76 28.55
CA ALA A 937 13.73 13.43 29.69
C ALA A 937 15.17 13.94 29.43
N HIS A 938 15.87 13.40 28.42
CA HIS A 938 17.15 13.96 27.96
C HIS A 938 17.02 15.36 27.36
N PHE A 939 15.84 15.71 26.84
CA PHE A 939 15.53 17.01 26.23
C PHE A 939 14.75 17.95 27.14
N ALA A 940 14.34 17.50 28.34
CA ALA A 940 13.45 18.20 29.28
C ALA A 940 13.82 19.67 29.55
N ARG A 941 15.12 19.97 29.51
CA ARG A 941 15.71 21.25 29.89
C ARG A 941 16.14 22.13 28.71
N VAL A 942 15.93 21.68 27.47
CA VAL A 942 16.23 22.47 26.27
C VAL A 942 15.27 23.66 26.21
N ARG A 943 15.80 24.88 26.03
CA ARG A 943 15.01 26.12 25.87
C ARG A 943 15.57 26.98 24.74
N LEU A 944 14.71 27.87 24.25
CA LEU A 944 15.01 28.88 23.24
C LEU A 944 14.77 30.27 23.83
N LYS A 945 15.68 31.21 23.57
CA LYS A 945 15.47 32.65 23.85
C LYS A 945 15.97 33.49 22.69
N ALA A 946 15.43 34.69 22.48
CA ALA A 946 15.96 35.61 21.47
C ALA A 946 17.38 36.08 21.86
N SER A 947 18.28 36.23 20.89
CA SER A 947 19.66 36.72 21.12
C SER A 947 19.79 38.25 21.18
N GLY A 948 18.71 38.98 20.86
CA GLY A 948 18.71 40.43 20.66
C GLY A 948 18.80 40.85 19.18
N SER A 949 19.35 39.99 18.32
CA SER A 949 19.36 40.18 16.86
C SER A 949 18.05 39.69 16.23
N PRO A 950 17.45 40.42 15.27
CA PRO A 950 16.22 40.00 14.62
C PRO A 950 16.34 38.61 13.95
N GLY A 951 15.50 37.66 14.37
CA GLY A 951 15.42 36.33 13.77
C GLY A 951 16.41 35.29 14.31
N GLU A 952 17.35 35.68 15.18
CA GLU A 952 18.30 34.78 15.84
C GLU A 952 17.79 34.31 17.21
N MET A 953 17.88 32.99 17.43
CA MET A 953 17.56 32.35 18.70
C MET A 953 18.83 31.78 19.34
N VAL A 954 18.85 31.72 20.66
CA VAL A 954 19.87 31.05 21.47
C VAL A 954 19.26 29.77 22.03
N VAL A 955 19.86 28.62 21.70
CA VAL A 955 19.56 27.33 22.32
C VAL A 955 20.37 27.24 23.61
N PHE A 956 19.75 26.87 24.73
CA PHE A 956 20.45 26.68 26.00
C PHE A 956 19.72 25.65 26.89
N ASP A 957 20.41 25.20 27.94
CA ASP A 957 19.85 24.33 28.98
C ASP A 957 19.39 25.12 30.20
N GLN A 958 18.14 24.95 30.59
CA GLN A 958 17.59 25.48 31.83
C GLN A 958 17.93 24.54 32.99
N LEU A 959 19.04 24.81 33.67
CA LEU A 959 19.60 23.91 34.70
C LEU A 959 18.81 23.85 36.01
N LEU A 960 17.89 24.78 36.26
CA LEU A 960 17.13 24.84 37.53
C LEU A 960 15.69 24.31 37.42
N ALA A 961 15.20 24.02 36.21
CA ALA A 961 13.81 23.57 36.00
C ALA A 961 13.66 22.80 34.68
N GLY A 962 12.61 21.98 34.58
CA GLY A 962 12.29 21.21 33.38
C GLY A 962 12.49 19.71 33.59
N GLU A 963 11.42 19.04 34.00
CA GLU A 963 11.33 17.59 34.05
C GLU A 963 10.16 17.10 33.19
N VAL A 964 10.29 15.87 32.70
CA VAL A 964 9.22 15.18 31.99
C VAL A 964 8.45 14.34 33.00
N THR A 965 7.13 14.50 33.02
CA THR A 965 6.24 13.74 33.91
C THR A 965 5.64 12.55 33.17
N HIS A 966 5.62 11.37 33.79
CA HIS A 966 4.95 10.21 33.20
C HIS A 966 3.43 10.31 33.37
N PRO A 967 2.62 10.07 32.33
CA PRO A 967 1.16 10.23 32.39
C PRO A 967 0.41 9.20 33.26
N ARG A 968 1.09 8.18 33.81
CA ARG A 968 0.48 7.09 34.58
C ARG A 968 0.72 7.18 36.09
N HIS A 969 1.94 7.51 36.51
CA HIS A 969 2.27 7.67 37.94
C HIS A 969 2.41 9.14 38.34
N HIS A 970 2.24 10.08 37.40
CA HIS A 970 2.24 11.53 37.62
C HIS A 970 3.51 12.08 38.30
N GLY A 971 4.62 11.34 38.25
CA GLY A 971 5.92 11.71 38.80
C GLY A 971 6.96 12.04 37.72
N PRO A 972 8.07 12.70 38.11
CA PRO A 972 9.17 13.01 37.19
C PRO A 972 9.89 11.74 36.75
N VAL A 973 10.33 11.73 35.49
CA VAL A 973 11.05 10.60 34.88
C VAL A 973 12.54 10.95 34.76
N ALA A 974 13.40 10.07 35.26
CA ALA A 974 14.83 10.22 35.08
C ALA A 974 15.24 9.93 33.62
N PRO A 975 16.20 10.67 33.04
CA PRO A 975 16.71 10.38 31.70
C PRO A 975 17.34 8.99 31.65
N GLN A 976 16.87 8.15 30.72
CA GLN A 976 17.44 6.83 30.43
C GLN A 976 17.38 6.54 28.94
N VAL A 977 18.23 5.62 28.49
CA VAL A 977 18.25 5.12 27.11
C VAL A 977 17.37 3.89 26.95
N PRO A 978 16.75 3.66 25.78
CA PRO A 978 15.79 2.57 25.60
C PRO A 978 16.37 1.16 25.71
N PHE A 979 17.69 0.99 25.56
CA PHE A 979 18.38 -0.29 25.68
C PHE A 979 19.85 -0.10 26.02
N GLY A 980 20.48 -1.16 26.53
CA GLY A 980 21.84 -1.14 27.05
C GLY A 980 21.87 -0.89 28.56
N ALA A 981 23.06 -0.60 29.08
CA ALA A 981 23.23 -0.31 30.51
C ALA A 981 22.51 0.99 30.89
N ARG A 982 21.84 0.98 32.05
CA ARG A 982 21.33 2.21 32.66
C ARG A 982 22.49 3.13 33.00
N HIS A 983 22.28 4.42 32.83
CA HIS A 983 23.29 5.43 33.09
C HIS A 983 22.68 6.61 33.83
N SER A 984 23.47 7.27 34.69
CA SER A 984 23.08 8.50 35.36
C SER A 984 23.78 9.68 34.69
N SER A 985 23.08 10.79 34.53
CA SER A 985 23.64 12.03 34.01
C SER A 985 23.24 13.20 34.92
N THR A 986 24.17 14.13 35.18
CA THR A 986 23.79 15.42 35.78
C THR A 986 22.92 16.22 34.80
N PRO A 987 22.16 17.23 35.27
CA PRO A 987 21.39 18.10 34.37
C PRO A 987 22.14 18.67 33.17
N GLU A 988 23.39 19.08 33.37
CA GLU A 988 24.27 19.68 32.34
C GLU A 988 24.72 18.65 31.31
N GLN A 989 24.70 17.36 31.67
CA GLN A 989 25.24 16.27 30.87
C GLN A 989 24.16 15.50 30.08
N ARG A 990 22.87 15.79 30.27
CA ARG A 990 21.76 14.95 29.73
C ARG A 990 21.86 14.71 28.22
N ARG A 991 22.05 15.75 27.40
CA ARG A 991 22.19 15.60 25.94
C ARG A 991 23.53 14.99 25.53
N ALA A 992 24.61 15.28 26.26
CA ALA A 992 25.91 14.67 25.99
C ALA A 992 25.88 13.16 26.23
N ALA A 993 25.29 12.72 27.35
CA ALA A 993 25.11 11.30 27.66
C ALA A 993 24.25 10.58 26.61
N LEU A 994 23.15 11.20 26.16
CA LEU A 994 22.34 10.66 25.06
C LEU A 994 23.16 10.54 23.78
N ALA A 995 23.91 11.59 23.42
CA ALA A 995 24.71 11.60 22.20
C ALA A 995 25.83 10.55 22.24
N ASP A 996 26.50 10.39 23.38
CA ASP A 996 27.56 9.40 23.57
C ASP A 996 27.01 7.96 23.47
N TRP A 997 25.82 7.69 24.03
CA TRP A 997 25.15 6.40 23.85
C TRP A 997 24.67 6.18 22.41
N LEU A 998 24.06 7.20 21.80
CA LEU A 998 23.45 7.09 20.47
C LEU A 998 24.53 6.83 19.42
N THR A 999 25.67 7.49 19.55
CA THR A 999 26.78 7.42 18.58
C THR A 999 27.84 6.36 18.93
N SER A 1000 27.61 5.57 19.98
CA SER A 1000 28.50 4.48 20.37
C SER A 1000 28.61 3.41 19.27
N LYS A 1001 29.80 2.83 19.13
CA LYS A 1001 30.06 1.67 18.25
C LYS A 1001 29.25 0.44 18.65
N ASP A 1002 28.87 0.33 19.91
CA ASP A 1002 28.05 -0.78 20.43
C ASP A 1002 26.55 -0.58 20.14
N ASN A 1003 26.15 0.63 19.73
CA ASN A 1003 24.79 0.92 19.34
C ASN A 1003 24.52 0.49 17.88
N ARG A 1004 24.21 -0.79 17.72
CA ARG A 1004 23.94 -1.40 16.40
C ARG A 1004 22.88 -0.67 15.58
N LEU A 1005 21.85 -0.09 16.22
CA LEU A 1005 20.77 0.60 15.50
C LEU A 1005 21.24 1.90 14.84
N PHE A 1006 22.25 2.57 15.41
CA PHE A 1006 22.80 3.80 14.85
C PHE A 1006 23.47 3.57 13.49
N ALA A 1007 24.44 2.66 13.44
CA ALA A 1007 25.13 2.31 12.18
C ALA A 1007 24.16 1.65 11.18
N ARG A 1008 23.29 0.75 11.65
CA ARG A 1008 22.34 0.02 10.82
C ARG A 1008 21.34 0.96 10.12
N SER A 1009 20.80 1.94 10.83
CA SER A 1009 19.83 2.88 10.25
C SER A 1009 20.45 3.67 9.10
N TYR A 1010 21.68 4.15 9.30
CA TYR A 1010 22.35 4.96 8.30
C TYR A 1010 22.79 4.15 7.08
N VAL A 1011 23.36 2.97 7.29
CA VAL A 1011 23.72 2.04 6.21
C VAL A 1011 22.50 1.66 5.37
N ASN A 1012 21.37 1.31 6.00
CA ASN A 1012 20.15 0.97 5.30
C ASN A 1012 19.61 2.16 4.48
N ARG A 1013 19.76 3.38 5.00
CA ARG A 1013 19.38 4.62 4.32
C ARG A 1013 20.26 4.97 3.13
N VAL A 1014 21.58 4.88 3.27
CA VAL A 1014 22.51 5.07 2.14
C VAL A 1014 22.24 4.02 1.05
N TRP A 1015 22.01 2.77 1.44
CA TRP A 1015 21.61 1.72 0.53
C TRP A 1015 20.31 2.05 -0.21
N SER A 1016 19.26 2.49 0.50
CA SER A 1016 17.98 2.82 -0.13
C SER A 1016 18.09 4.00 -1.10
N TYR A 1017 18.94 4.99 -0.83
CA TYR A 1017 19.20 6.07 -1.78
C TYR A 1017 19.85 5.58 -3.07
N LEU A 1018 20.70 4.55 -3.00
CA LEU A 1018 21.44 4.01 -4.14
C LEU A 1018 20.71 2.89 -4.89
N PHE A 1019 19.74 2.20 -4.26
CA PHE A 1019 18.95 1.14 -4.89
C PHE A 1019 17.47 1.48 -5.08
N GLY A 1020 16.96 2.52 -4.43
CA GLY A 1020 15.55 2.93 -4.43
C GLY A 1020 14.67 2.18 -3.44
N ILE A 1021 15.25 1.20 -2.73
CA ILE A 1021 14.60 0.40 -1.70
C ILE A 1021 15.66 -0.02 -0.68
N GLY A 1022 15.32 0.01 0.61
CA GLY A 1022 16.20 -0.43 1.68
C GLY A 1022 16.38 -1.96 1.72
N ILE A 1023 17.41 -2.42 2.44
CA ILE A 1023 17.50 -3.83 2.84
C ILE A 1023 16.36 -4.14 3.83
N ILE A 1024 16.03 -3.17 4.67
CA ILE A 1024 14.77 -3.06 5.42
C ILE A 1024 13.94 -1.95 4.76
N GLU A 1025 12.69 -2.24 4.41
CA GLU A 1025 11.75 -1.28 3.82
C GLU A 1025 10.42 -1.34 4.60
N PRO A 1026 9.85 -0.22 5.07
CA PRO A 1026 10.34 1.16 4.98
C PRO A 1026 11.71 1.39 5.62
N VAL A 1027 12.50 2.29 5.02
CA VAL A 1027 13.89 2.57 5.41
C VAL A 1027 14.09 3.01 6.86
N ASP A 1028 13.08 3.65 7.45
CA ASP A 1028 13.04 4.20 8.81
C ASP A 1028 12.06 3.42 9.73
N ASP A 1029 11.86 2.12 9.47
CA ASP A 1029 11.03 1.19 10.26
C ASP A 1029 11.81 -0.09 10.63
N ILE A 1030 12.91 0.07 11.37
CA ILE A 1030 13.79 -1.02 11.82
C ILE A 1030 13.21 -1.66 13.08
N ARG A 1031 12.63 -2.85 12.90
CA ARG A 1031 11.98 -3.60 13.98
C ARG A 1031 11.97 -5.10 13.74
N ALA A 1032 11.75 -5.86 14.80
CA ALA A 1032 11.67 -7.33 14.72
C ALA A 1032 10.58 -7.82 13.75
N GLY A 1033 9.45 -7.11 13.67
CA GLY A 1033 8.34 -7.41 12.76
C GLY A 1033 8.58 -6.98 11.30
N ASN A 1034 9.70 -6.33 11.00
CA ASN A 1034 10.11 -5.93 9.65
C ASN A 1034 11.55 -6.37 9.39
N PRO A 1035 11.78 -7.69 9.22
CA PRO A 1035 13.13 -8.22 9.09
C PRO A 1035 13.80 -7.77 7.77
N PRO A 1036 15.15 -7.66 7.75
CA PRO A 1036 15.88 -7.35 6.52
C PRO A 1036 15.72 -8.46 5.47
N SER A 1037 15.57 -8.05 4.21
CA SER A 1037 15.58 -8.96 3.04
C SER A 1037 16.89 -9.78 2.92
N ASN A 1038 18.01 -9.19 3.37
CA ASN A 1038 19.31 -9.85 3.47
C ASN A 1038 20.03 -9.43 4.77
N ALA A 1039 19.80 -10.17 5.85
CA ALA A 1039 20.39 -9.90 7.17
C ALA A 1039 21.92 -9.89 7.14
N ALA A 1040 22.53 -10.89 6.49
CA ALA A 1040 23.99 -11.02 6.44
C ALA A 1040 24.65 -9.84 5.71
N LEU A 1041 24.03 -9.34 4.63
CA LEU A 1041 24.48 -8.13 3.95
C LEU A 1041 24.41 -6.90 4.85
N LEU A 1042 23.29 -6.70 5.54
CA LEU A 1042 23.12 -5.55 6.43
C LEU A 1042 24.10 -5.59 7.60
N ASP A 1043 24.31 -6.77 8.21
CA ASP A 1043 25.29 -6.98 9.28
C ASP A 1043 26.73 -6.68 8.80
N ALA A 1044 27.09 -7.11 7.58
CA ALA A 1044 28.41 -6.87 7.03
C ALA A 1044 28.64 -5.38 6.69
N LEU A 1045 27.64 -4.69 6.15
CA LEU A 1045 27.72 -3.25 5.88
C LEU A 1045 27.77 -2.44 7.19
N GLU A 1046 26.97 -2.82 8.20
CA GLU A 1046 27.01 -2.23 9.55
C GLU A 1046 28.42 -2.34 10.14
N LYS A 1047 28.98 -3.55 10.12
CA LYS A 1047 30.35 -3.79 10.61
C LYS A 1047 31.38 -2.96 9.84
N HIS A 1048 31.32 -2.97 8.51
CA HIS A 1048 32.25 -2.20 7.68
C HIS A 1048 32.20 -0.70 7.99
N PHE A 1049 31.00 -0.15 8.20
CA PHE A 1049 30.82 1.27 8.52
C PHE A 1049 31.33 1.64 9.93
N VAL A 1050 31.18 0.74 10.91
CA VAL A 1050 31.74 0.95 12.25
C VAL A 1050 33.28 0.82 12.25
N ASP A 1051 33.80 -0.18 11.53
CA ASP A 1051 35.24 -0.44 11.42
C ASP A 1051 35.97 0.70 10.69
N SER A 1052 35.33 1.34 9.70
CA SER A 1052 35.88 2.49 8.99
C SER A 1052 35.89 3.79 9.82
N GLY A 1053 35.37 3.75 11.05
CA GLY A 1053 35.22 4.94 11.88
C GLY A 1053 34.08 5.84 11.42
N PHE A 1054 32.99 5.25 10.95
CA PHE A 1054 31.80 5.94 10.43
C PHE A 1054 32.07 6.80 9.19
N ASP A 1055 32.97 6.34 8.31
CA ASP A 1055 33.32 6.99 7.05
C ASP A 1055 32.19 6.81 6.00
N VAL A 1056 31.55 7.92 5.64
CA VAL A 1056 30.42 7.94 4.71
C VAL A 1056 30.88 7.78 3.26
N PHE A 1057 32.02 8.39 2.90
CA PHE A 1057 32.56 8.32 1.56
C PHE A 1057 33.01 6.90 1.23
N ASP A 1058 33.63 6.20 2.18
CA ASP A 1058 34.02 4.81 2.04
C ASP A 1058 32.82 3.88 1.88
N LEU A 1059 31.77 4.06 2.69
CA LEU A 1059 30.52 3.30 2.54
C LEU A 1059 29.91 3.45 1.14
N ILE A 1060 29.74 4.68 0.66
CA ILE A 1060 29.18 4.97 -0.67
C ILE A 1060 30.06 4.37 -1.78
N ARG A 1061 31.38 4.53 -1.66
CA ARG A 1061 32.36 3.98 -2.60
C ARG A 1061 32.26 2.46 -2.67
N THR A 1062 32.23 1.79 -1.52
CA THR A 1062 32.10 0.33 -1.43
C THR A 1062 30.81 -0.17 -2.10
N ILE A 1063 29.69 0.53 -1.91
CA ILE A 1063 28.43 0.18 -2.58
C ILE A 1063 28.51 0.38 -4.09
N CYS A 1064 28.92 1.56 -4.57
CA CYS A 1064 28.96 1.87 -6.01
C CYS A 1064 30.01 1.04 -6.79
N ARG A 1065 31.07 0.57 -6.13
CA ARG A 1065 32.07 -0.34 -6.73
C ARG A 1065 31.61 -1.79 -6.83
N SER A 1066 30.55 -2.18 -6.10
CA SER A 1066 29.99 -3.53 -6.17
C SER A 1066 29.48 -3.84 -7.57
N HIS A 1067 29.67 -5.08 -8.02
CA HIS A 1067 29.04 -5.57 -9.24
C HIS A 1067 27.50 -5.49 -9.12
N THR A 1068 26.96 -5.64 -7.90
CA THR A 1068 25.53 -5.58 -7.58
C THR A 1068 24.90 -4.24 -7.94
N TRP A 1069 25.48 -3.12 -7.50
CA TRP A 1069 24.96 -1.78 -7.83
C TRP A 1069 25.07 -1.48 -9.33
N GLN A 1070 26.09 -2.01 -10.00
CA GLN A 1070 26.33 -1.82 -11.44
C GLN A 1070 25.50 -2.75 -12.34
N ARG A 1071 24.54 -3.51 -11.82
CA ARG A 1071 23.65 -4.36 -12.64
C ARG A 1071 22.74 -3.52 -13.53
N SER A 1072 22.43 -4.04 -14.72
CA SER A 1072 21.43 -3.45 -15.62
C SER A 1072 20.03 -3.57 -15.01
N PHE A 1073 19.11 -2.71 -15.44
CA PHE A 1073 17.69 -2.82 -15.11
C PHE A 1073 16.96 -3.88 -15.94
N ARG A 1074 17.59 -4.34 -17.03
CA ARG A 1074 17.05 -5.37 -17.93
C ARG A 1074 16.91 -6.68 -17.16
N SER A 1075 15.66 -7.13 -17.03
CA SER A 1075 15.38 -8.40 -16.38
C SER A 1075 15.68 -9.59 -17.29
N ASN A 1076 15.81 -10.74 -16.66
CA ASN A 1076 15.74 -12.05 -17.28
C ASN A 1076 14.54 -12.81 -16.67
N ARG A 1077 14.28 -14.03 -17.15
CA ARG A 1077 13.14 -14.83 -16.66
C ARG A 1077 13.19 -15.17 -15.17
N TRP A 1078 14.36 -15.12 -14.55
CA TRP A 1078 14.56 -15.51 -13.15
C TRP A 1078 14.34 -14.36 -12.16
N ASN A 1079 14.52 -13.11 -12.61
CA ASN A 1079 14.51 -11.92 -11.76
C ASN A 1079 13.47 -10.84 -12.16
N ALA A 1080 12.60 -11.11 -13.15
CA ALA A 1080 11.61 -10.15 -13.63
C ALA A 1080 10.65 -9.63 -12.53
N ASP A 1081 10.34 -10.49 -11.59
CA ASP A 1081 9.46 -10.37 -10.43
C ASP A 1081 10.22 -10.24 -9.10
N ASP A 1082 11.56 -10.29 -9.12
CA ASP A 1082 12.33 -9.83 -7.96
C ASP A 1082 12.07 -8.32 -7.77
N ARG A 1083 12.06 -7.91 -6.50
CA ARG A 1083 11.95 -6.50 -6.08
C ARG A 1083 12.83 -6.14 -4.89
N VAL A 1084 13.27 -7.12 -4.12
CA VAL A 1084 13.90 -6.91 -2.80
C VAL A 1084 15.27 -7.58 -2.68
N ASN A 1085 15.63 -8.48 -3.59
CA ASN A 1085 16.90 -9.23 -3.50
C ASN A 1085 18.05 -8.60 -4.30
N PHE A 1086 17.84 -7.41 -4.88
CA PHE A 1086 18.86 -6.67 -5.63
C PHE A 1086 19.43 -7.46 -6.82
N ALA A 1087 18.61 -8.31 -7.46
CA ALA A 1087 19.00 -9.06 -8.64
C ALA A 1087 19.25 -8.15 -9.85
N ARG A 1088 18.75 -6.92 -9.85
CA ARG A 1088 18.87 -5.93 -10.92
C ARG A 1088 18.75 -4.51 -10.36
N SER A 1089 19.10 -3.51 -11.18
CA SER A 1089 18.75 -2.11 -10.91
C SER A 1089 17.26 -1.89 -11.16
N TYR A 1090 16.58 -1.14 -10.30
CA TYR A 1090 15.19 -0.73 -10.53
C TYR A 1090 15.17 0.71 -11.03
N PRO A 1091 14.43 1.01 -12.12
CA PRO A 1091 14.28 2.38 -12.59
C PRO A 1091 13.64 3.27 -11.53
N ARG A 1092 14.33 4.34 -11.12
CA ARG A 1092 13.87 5.30 -10.11
C ARG A 1092 13.54 6.63 -10.75
N ARG A 1093 12.38 7.21 -10.42
CA ARG A 1093 12.05 8.55 -10.92
C ARG A 1093 13.06 9.56 -10.39
N LEU A 1094 13.51 10.47 -11.23
CA LEU A 1094 14.35 11.59 -10.78
C LEU A 1094 13.58 12.45 -9.77
N SER A 1095 14.25 12.92 -8.72
CA SER A 1095 13.69 13.91 -7.80
C SER A 1095 13.33 15.21 -8.52
N ALA A 1096 12.53 16.07 -7.90
CA ALA A 1096 12.15 17.35 -8.47
C ALA A 1096 13.37 18.19 -8.93
N GLU A 1097 14.40 18.24 -8.09
CA GLU A 1097 15.65 18.95 -8.33
C GLU A 1097 16.47 18.28 -9.43
N GLN A 1098 16.67 16.95 -9.34
CA GLN A 1098 17.39 16.17 -10.35
C GLN A 1098 16.74 16.31 -11.74
N LEU A 1099 15.41 16.31 -11.80
CA LEU A 1099 14.66 16.44 -13.04
C LEU A 1099 14.83 17.84 -13.65
N LEU A 1100 14.74 18.91 -12.84
CA LEU A 1100 14.91 20.27 -13.34
C LEU A 1100 16.35 20.54 -13.79
N ASP A 1101 17.34 20.06 -13.03
CA ASP A 1101 18.75 20.19 -13.39
C ASP A 1101 19.10 19.33 -14.62
N ALA A 1102 18.47 18.16 -14.79
CA ALA A 1102 18.60 17.36 -16.01
C ALA A 1102 17.99 18.07 -17.23
N VAL A 1103 16.86 18.76 -17.06
CA VAL A 1103 16.28 19.61 -18.13
C VAL A 1103 17.27 20.71 -18.51
N ALA A 1104 17.87 21.38 -17.53
CA ALA A 1104 18.85 22.43 -17.79
C ALA A 1104 20.05 21.95 -18.61
N ILE A 1105 20.56 20.75 -18.33
CA ILE A 1105 21.66 20.14 -19.11
C ILE A 1105 21.21 19.77 -20.52
N ALA A 1106 20.03 19.16 -20.65
CA ALA A 1106 19.48 18.71 -21.93
C ALA A 1106 19.18 19.87 -22.87
N THR A 1107 18.61 20.96 -22.35
CA THR A 1107 18.27 22.16 -23.13
C THR A 1107 19.42 23.15 -23.22
N GLY A 1108 20.43 23.06 -22.34
CA GLY A 1108 21.47 24.06 -22.23
C GLY A 1108 21.00 25.40 -21.65
N VAL A 1109 19.84 25.44 -20.99
CA VAL A 1109 19.19 26.63 -20.43
C VAL A 1109 18.80 26.36 -18.99
N THR A 1110 19.26 27.18 -18.06
CA THR A 1110 18.88 27.08 -16.65
C THR A 1110 17.51 27.75 -16.43
N PRO A 1111 16.42 27.00 -16.14
CA PRO A 1111 15.11 27.60 -15.94
C PRO A 1111 15.10 28.49 -14.71
N ARG A 1112 14.35 29.60 -14.73
CA ARG A 1112 14.23 30.50 -13.57
C ARG A 1112 13.52 29.79 -12.41
N ILE A 1113 14.12 29.86 -11.22
CA ILE A 1113 13.61 29.19 -10.01
C ILE A 1113 13.10 30.22 -9.00
N GLY A 1114 11.84 30.64 -9.16
CA GLY A 1114 11.15 31.42 -8.15
C GLY A 1114 11.91 32.68 -7.72
N ASN A 1115 12.16 32.79 -6.41
CA ASN A 1115 12.90 33.88 -5.78
C ASN A 1115 14.43 33.69 -5.70
N LEU A 1116 14.99 32.63 -6.31
CA LEU A 1116 16.44 32.42 -6.34
C LEU A 1116 17.12 33.32 -7.39
N PRO A 1117 18.41 33.65 -7.22
CA PRO A 1117 19.20 34.36 -8.22
C PRO A 1117 19.15 33.70 -9.60
N ALA A 1118 19.25 34.48 -10.66
CA ALA A 1118 19.31 33.96 -12.03
C ALA A 1118 20.51 33.02 -12.18
N GLY A 1119 20.30 31.86 -12.83
CA GLY A 1119 21.32 30.82 -12.99
C GLY A 1119 21.47 29.84 -11.82
N SER A 1120 20.69 30.00 -10.74
CA SER A 1120 20.70 29.06 -9.61
C SER A 1120 20.24 27.66 -10.03
N ARG A 1121 20.88 26.61 -9.50
CA ARG A 1121 20.43 25.22 -9.68
C ARG A 1121 19.31 24.88 -8.69
N ALA A 1122 18.49 23.90 -9.04
CA ALA A 1122 17.39 23.47 -8.16
C ALA A 1122 17.90 22.86 -6.85
N VAL A 1123 19.05 22.18 -6.92
CA VAL A 1123 19.72 21.57 -5.75
C VAL A 1123 20.27 22.61 -4.77
N ASP A 1124 20.58 23.83 -5.20
CA ASP A 1124 21.17 24.87 -4.34
C ASP A 1124 20.13 25.62 -3.51
N ALA A 1125 18.84 25.40 -3.77
CA ALA A 1125 17.76 26.02 -3.04
C ALA A 1125 17.79 25.56 -1.56
N PRO A 1126 18.04 26.47 -0.60
CA PRO A 1126 18.33 26.08 0.78
C PRO A 1126 17.07 25.77 1.58
N ASP A 1127 15.90 26.26 1.17
CA ASP A 1127 14.61 26.08 1.85
C ASP A 1127 13.74 25.01 1.17
N GLY A 1128 12.88 24.32 1.93
CA GLY A 1128 11.89 23.38 1.38
C GLY A 1128 10.84 24.07 0.52
N GLU A 1129 10.44 25.30 0.86
CA GLU A 1129 9.44 26.08 0.13
C GLU A 1129 10.09 27.10 -0.82
N VAL A 1130 9.98 26.86 -2.12
CA VAL A 1130 10.50 27.77 -3.16
C VAL A 1130 9.35 28.58 -3.74
N ARG A 1131 9.25 29.86 -3.35
CA ARG A 1131 8.17 30.75 -3.78
C ARG A 1131 8.29 31.08 -5.27
N GLY A 1132 7.18 30.96 -6.01
CA GLY A 1132 7.13 31.31 -7.44
C GLY A 1132 7.64 30.21 -8.38
N ASN A 1133 7.83 28.98 -7.90
CA ASN A 1133 8.11 27.82 -8.74
C ASN A 1133 7.26 26.60 -8.34
N ASP A 1134 6.12 26.43 -9.03
CA ASP A 1134 5.20 25.32 -8.78
C ASP A 1134 5.77 23.95 -9.24
N PHE A 1135 6.83 23.92 -10.06
CA PHE A 1135 7.42 22.68 -10.57
C PHE A 1135 8.02 21.84 -9.44
N LEU A 1136 8.83 22.43 -8.57
CA LEU A 1136 9.53 21.67 -7.54
C LEU A 1136 8.57 21.05 -6.53
N ALA A 1137 7.55 21.81 -6.12
CA ALA A 1137 6.49 21.33 -5.23
C ALA A 1137 5.64 20.25 -5.92
N LEU A 1138 5.26 20.45 -7.20
CA LEU A 1138 4.50 19.46 -7.97
C LEU A 1138 5.25 18.12 -7.98
N PHE A 1139 6.53 18.11 -8.38
CA PHE A 1139 7.36 16.91 -8.51
C PHE A 1139 7.92 16.36 -7.19
N GLY A 1140 7.33 16.73 -6.04
CA GLY A 1140 7.50 16.02 -4.77
C GLY A 1140 8.66 16.49 -3.89
N ARG A 1141 9.16 17.73 -4.06
CA ARG A 1141 10.07 18.35 -3.08
C ARG A 1141 9.37 18.51 -1.72
N PRO A 1142 9.96 18.05 -0.60
CA PRO A 1142 9.35 18.18 0.71
C PRO A 1142 9.45 19.62 1.23
N LYS A 1143 8.47 20.02 2.05
CA LYS A 1143 8.53 21.28 2.82
C LYS A 1143 9.54 21.26 3.96
N ARG A 1144 10.02 20.06 4.34
CA ARG A 1144 10.98 19.81 5.42
C ARG A 1144 10.41 20.15 6.82
N GLU A 1145 9.20 19.68 7.06
CA GLU A 1145 8.45 19.84 8.34
C GLU A 1145 8.36 18.53 9.13
N SER A 1146 8.98 17.45 8.63
CA SER A 1146 8.95 16.11 9.23
C SER A 1146 10.26 15.39 8.98
N ALA A 1147 10.69 14.57 9.94
CA ALA A 1147 11.81 13.64 9.81
C ALA A 1147 11.50 12.39 8.96
N CYS A 1148 10.26 12.22 8.47
CA CYS A 1148 9.89 11.05 7.67
C CYS A 1148 10.58 11.05 6.31
N GLU A 1149 11.24 9.94 5.95
CA GLU A 1149 11.77 9.75 4.60
C GLU A 1149 10.65 9.78 3.54
N CYS A 1150 9.45 9.40 3.94
CA CYS A 1150 8.24 9.42 3.12
C CYS A 1150 7.74 10.83 2.73
N ALA A 1151 8.26 11.90 3.35
CA ALA A 1151 7.87 13.27 3.03
C ALA A 1151 8.24 13.66 1.59
N ARG A 1152 9.27 13.03 1.01
CA ARG A 1152 9.65 13.19 -0.39
C ARG A 1152 8.88 12.17 -1.24
N SER A 1153 8.02 12.65 -2.14
CA SER A 1153 7.17 11.78 -2.97
C SER A 1153 7.76 11.54 -4.36
N SER A 1154 7.88 10.28 -4.75
CA SER A 1154 8.25 9.87 -6.11
C SER A 1154 7.02 9.49 -6.97
N ASN A 1155 5.80 9.60 -6.43
CA ASN A 1155 4.57 9.18 -7.10
C ASN A 1155 4.27 10.02 -8.34
N LEU A 1156 3.78 9.37 -9.39
CA LEU A 1156 3.30 10.04 -10.61
C LEU A 1156 1.80 10.28 -10.55
N SER A 1157 1.36 11.38 -11.15
CA SER A 1157 -0.03 11.81 -11.20
C SER A 1157 -0.31 12.42 -12.57
N LEU A 1158 -1.58 12.62 -12.91
CA LEU A 1158 -1.93 13.30 -14.16
C LEU A 1158 -1.36 14.72 -14.22
N ALA A 1159 -1.29 15.43 -13.07
CA ALA A 1159 -0.72 16.77 -13.01
C ALA A 1159 0.76 16.80 -13.40
N HIS A 1160 1.55 15.80 -12.99
CA HIS A 1160 2.94 15.63 -13.44
C HIS A 1160 3.01 15.47 -14.96
N ALA A 1161 2.21 14.56 -15.52
CA ALA A 1161 2.23 14.28 -16.96
C ALA A 1161 1.83 15.50 -17.79
N LEU A 1162 0.78 16.24 -17.39
CA LEU A 1162 0.34 17.45 -18.08
C LEU A 1162 1.40 18.55 -18.03
N ASN A 1163 2.13 18.68 -16.91
CA ASN A 1163 3.20 19.66 -16.77
C ASN A 1163 4.43 19.29 -17.63
N LEU A 1164 4.76 18.01 -17.78
CA LEU A 1164 5.82 17.58 -18.71
C LEU A 1164 5.43 17.77 -20.18
N VAL A 1165 4.16 17.57 -20.53
CA VAL A 1165 3.70 17.69 -21.92
C VAL A 1165 3.57 19.15 -22.36
N GLY A 1166 2.97 20.02 -21.54
CA GLY A 1166 2.63 21.40 -21.92
C GLY A 1166 2.98 22.47 -20.89
N GLY A 1167 3.75 22.13 -19.85
CA GLY A 1167 4.16 23.07 -18.81
C GLY A 1167 5.17 24.10 -19.33
N ARG A 1168 5.05 25.34 -18.84
CA ARG A 1168 5.92 26.46 -19.24
C ARG A 1168 7.40 26.21 -18.95
N THR A 1169 7.71 25.50 -17.86
CA THR A 1169 9.10 25.24 -17.45
C THR A 1169 9.86 24.43 -18.49
N LEU A 1170 9.31 23.29 -18.94
CA LEU A 1170 9.97 22.46 -19.94
C LEU A 1170 9.88 23.08 -21.34
N HIS A 1171 8.69 23.52 -21.73
CA HIS A 1171 8.48 24.07 -23.08
C HIS A 1171 9.34 25.33 -23.31
N GLY A 1172 9.38 26.25 -22.34
CA GLY A 1172 10.19 27.46 -22.43
C GLY A 1172 11.70 27.16 -22.48
N ALA A 1173 12.18 26.15 -21.75
CA ALA A 1173 13.59 25.76 -21.81
C ALA A 1173 13.97 25.13 -23.16
N ILE A 1174 13.06 24.38 -23.79
CA ILE A 1174 13.29 23.77 -25.12
C ILE A 1174 13.27 24.81 -26.24
N THR A 1175 12.37 25.80 -26.14
CA THR A 1175 12.16 26.82 -27.20
C THR A 1175 12.98 28.09 -27.01
N ASP A 1176 13.82 28.16 -25.98
CA ASP A 1176 14.65 29.33 -25.69
C ASP A 1176 15.57 29.68 -26.87
N PRO A 1177 15.65 30.96 -27.28
CA PRO A 1177 16.48 31.39 -28.41
C PRO A 1177 17.98 31.21 -28.17
N ASN A 1178 18.43 31.09 -26.91
CA ASN A 1178 19.81 30.80 -26.53
C ASN A 1178 20.02 29.32 -26.18
N GLY A 1179 18.98 28.49 -26.31
CA GLY A 1179 19.01 27.08 -25.99
C GLY A 1179 19.84 26.23 -26.95
N ARG A 1180 20.11 24.99 -26.55
CA ARG A 1180 20.91 24.00 -27.29
C ARG A 1180 20.39 23.81 -28.71
N VAL A 1181 19.08 23.68 -28.90
CA VAL A 1181 18.49 23.52 -30.24
C VAL A 1181 18.76 24.75 -31.11
N ALA A 1182 18.51 25.95 -30.59
CA ALA A 1182 18.74 27.19 -31.33
C ALA A 1182 20.22 27.36 -31.73
N ARG A 1183 21.15 27.06 -30.82
CA ARG A 1183 22.60 27.11 -31.10
C ARG A 1183 23.04 26.09 -32.14
N LEU A 1184 22.60 24.83 -32.03
CA LEU A 1184 22.97 23.77 -32.97
C LEU A 1184 22.42 24.01 -34.37
N VAL A 1185 21.16 24.46 -34.48
CA VAL A 1185 20.58 24.78 -35.79
C VAL A 1185 21.21 26.05 -36.37
N GLY A 1186 21.46 27.06 -35.53
CA GLY A 1186 22.09 28.32 -35.92
C GLY A 1186 23.54 28.19 -36.35
N SER A 1187 24.28 27.18 -35.86
CA SER A 1187 25.66 26.90 -36.27
C SER A 1187 25.77 26.18 -37.63
N GLY A 1188 24.65 25.81 -38.25
CA GLY A 1188 24.64 25.06 -39.51
C GLY A 1188 24.99 23.57 -39.39
N ALA A 1189 24.97 22.99 -38.18
CA ALA A 1189 25.27 21.57 -37.96
C ALA A 1189 24.34 20.67 -38.77
N ALA A 1190 24.80 19.49 -39.23
CA ALA A 1190 23.96 18.56 -39.99
C ALA A 1190 22.90 17.88 -39.11
N ASP A 1191 21.78 17.43 -39.69
CA ASP A 1191 20.69 16.81 -38.92
C ASP A 1191 21.16 15.61 -38.08
N ALA A 1192 22.06 14.78 -38.63
CA ALA A 1192 22.65 13.65 -37.90
C ALA A 1192 23.47 14.09 -36.67
N GLU A 1193 24.17 15.23 -36.76
CA GLU A 1193 24.95 15.80 -35.67
C GLU A 1193 24.02 16.36 -34.58
N ILE A 1194 22.96 17.06 -34.98
CA ILE A 1194 21.93 17.60 -34.09
C ILE A 1194 21.26 16.45 -33.33
N VAL A 1195 20.77 15.42 -34.03
CA VAL A 1195 20.14 14.25 -33.43
C VAL A 1195 21.10 13.61 -32.43
N THR A 1196 22.35 13.37 -32.84
CA THR A 1196 23.35 12.76 -31.97
C THR A 1196 23.57 13.59 -30.70
N ASP A 1197 23.69 14.91 -30.81
CA ASP A 1197 23.88 15.78 -29.64
C ASP A 1197 22.68 15.78 -28.68
N LEU A 1198 21.46 15.86 -29.20
CA LEU A 1198 20.25 15.81 -28.37
C LEU A 1198 20.12 14.48 -27.62
N PHE A 1199 20.52 13.37 -28.22
CA PHE A 1199 20.57 12.07 -27.54
C PHE A 1199 21.61 12.02 -26.42
N TRP A 1200 22.81 12.56 -26.63
CA TRP A 1200 23.81 12.66 -25.56
C TRP A 1200 23.38 13.61 -24.44
N ALA A 1201 22.75 14.73 -24.77
CA ALA A 1201 22.28 15.71 -23.80
C ALA A 1201 21.10 15.21 -22.95
N ALA A 1202 20.13 14.52 -23.57
CA ALA A 1202 18.98 14.00 -22.84
C ALA A 1202 19.28 12.65 -22.16
N LEU A 1203 19.87 11.70 -22.88
CA LEU A 1203 19.94 10.29 -22.48
C LEU A 1203 21.36 9.80 -22.14
N CYS A 1204 22.39 10.63 -22.32
CA CYS A 1204 23.80 10.29 -22.06
C CYS A 1204 24.30 9.07 -22.87
N ARG A 1205 23.74 8.86 -24.06
CA ARG A 1205 24.18 7.82 -25.00
C ARG A 1205 24.02 8.29 -26.44
N ALA A 1206 24.70 7.62 -27.36
CA ALA A 1206 24.44 7.78 -28.79
C ALA A 1206 23.04 7.24 -29.18
N PRO A 1207 22.42 7.77 -30.24
CA PRO A 1207 21.22 7.18 -30.84
C PRO A 1207 21.56 5.81 -31.43
N THR A 1208 20.60 4.89 -31.39
CA THR A 1208 20.70 3.59 -32.07
C THR A 1208 20.49 3.76 -33.58
N THR A 1209 20.90 2.79 -34.39
CA THR A 1209 20.73 2.82 -35.86
C THR A 1209 19.27 3.05 -36.27
N ALA A 1210 18.31 2.47 -35.54
CA ALA A 1210 16.88 2.67 -35.79
C ALA A 1210 16.42 4.09 -35.45
N GLU A 1211 16.91 4.67 -34.35
CA GLU A 1211 16.63 6.06 -33.97
C GLU A 1211 17.24 7.05 -34.97
N VAL A 1212 18.48 6.84 -35.42
CA VAL A 1212 19.11 7.66 -36.47
C VAL A 1212 18.27 7.63 -37.75
N LYS A 1213 17.81 6.45 -38.18
CA LYS A 1213 16.95 6.31 -39.36
C LYS A 1213 15.60 7.01 -39.19
N THR A 1214 15.03 6.98 -37.99
CA THR A 1214 13.73 7.60 -37.68
C THR A 1214 13.82 9.12 -37.74
N PHE A 1215 14.96 9.69 -37.32
CA PHE A 1215 15.21 11.13 -37.29
C PHE A 1215 16.21 11.58 -38.36
N ALA A 1216 16.25 10.89 -39.51
CA ALA A 1216 17.20 11.17 -40.59
C ALA A 1216 17.03 12.57 -41.23
N SER A 1217 15.83 13.16 -41.08
CA SER A 1217 15.54 14.54 -41.49
C SER A 1217 14.73 15.23 -40.38
N LEU A 1218 15.11 16.45 -40.03
CA LEU A 1218 14.40 17.31 -39.09
C LEU A 1218 13.49 18.33 -39.81
N GLY A 1219 13.39 18.25 -41.15
CA GLY A 1219 12.67 19.20 -41.99
C GLY A 1219 13.55 20.34 -42.52
N THR A 1220 12.95 21.29 -43.24
CA THR A 1220 13.66 22.40 -43.94
C THR A 1220 13.23 23.77 -43.42
N GLY A 1221 14.14 24.76 -43.44
CA GLY A 1221 13.83 26.14 -43.04
C GLY A 1221 13.30 26.25 -41.60
N PRO A 1222 12.24 27.03 -41.32
CA PRO A 1222 11.67 27.16 -39.97
C PRO A 1222 11.14 25.85 -39.36
N GLN A 1223 10.82 24.85 -40.20
CA GLN A 1223 10.39 23.52 -39.71
C GLN A 1223 11.54 22.74 -39.08
N ARG A 1224 12.79 23.01 -39.50
CA ARG A 1224 13.98 22.33 -38.98
C ARG A 1224 14.20 22.59 -37.49
N VAL A 1225 14.03 23.83 -37.06
CA VAL A 1225 14.09 24.21 -35.63
C VAL A 1225 13.00 23.52 -34.84
N ARG A 1226 11.76 23.50 -35.36
CA ARG A 1226 10.63 22.83 -34.72
C ARG A 1226 10.84 21.31 -34.63
N GLY A 1227 11.32 20.66 -35.68
CA GLY A 1227 11.63 19.23 -35.67
C GLY A 1227 12.68 18.86 -34.61
N ALA A 1228 13.72 19.68 -34.45
CA ALA A 1228 14.71 19.51 -33.39
C ALA A 1228 14.12 19.75 -31.97
N GLN A 1229 13.24 20.73 -31.81
CA GLN A 1229 12.50 20.98 -30.56
C GLN A 1229 11.57 19.81 -30.21
N ASP A 1230 10.84 19.28 -31.18
CA ASP A 1230 9.93 18.14 -31.01
C ASP A 1230 10.70 16.86 -30.63
N LEU A 1231 11.88 16.64 -31.24
CA LEU A 1231 12.77 15.55 -30.85
C LEU A 1231 13.24 15.70 -29.39
N LEU A 1232 13.75 16.88 -29.00
CA LEU A 1232 14.17 17.11 -27.62
C LEU A 1232 13.01 16.99 -26.63
N TRP A 1233 11.82 17.44 -27.00
CA TRP A 1233 10.60 17.27 -26.22
C TRP A 1233 10.25 15.78 -26.04
N ALA A 1234 10.32 14.99 -27.10
CA ALA A 1234 10.06 13.54 -27.04
C ALA A 1234 11.10 12.82 -26.16
N LEU A 1235 12.38 13.20 -26.26
CA LEU A 1235 13.46 12.63 -25.44
C LEU A 1235 13.27 12.96 -23.96
N THR A 1236 12.97 14.22 -23.63
CA THR A 1236 12.77 14.68 -22.24
C THR A 1236 11.48 14.14 -21.60
N ASN A 1237 10.49 13.76 -22.41
CA ASN A 1237 9.29 13.06 -21.94
C ASN A 1237 9.43 11.52 -21.94
N SER A 1238 10.57 10.99 -22.41
CA SER A 1238 10.78 9.54 -22.46
C SER A 1238 11.04 8.97 -21.06
N PRO A 1239 10.69 7.70 -20.80
CA PRO A 1239 11.02 7.09 -19.52
C PRO A 1239 12.53 6.83 -19.34
N ALA A 1240 13.36 7.06 -20.37
CA ALA A 1240 14.82 7.01 -20.26
C ALA A 1240 15.41 8.32 -19.70
N PHE A 1241 14.69 9.42 -19.90
CA PHE A 1241 15.03 10.71 -19.31
C PHE A 1241 14.51 10.81 -17.87
N LEU A 1242 13.22 10.51 -17.67
CA LEU A 1242 12.50 10.70 -16.40
C LEU A 1242 12.94 9.77 -15.27
N PHE A 1243 13.64 8.68 -15.60
CA PHE A 1243 14.08 7.68 -14.63
C PHE A 1243 15.58 7.44 -14.70
N ASN A 1244 16.21 7.32 -13.54
CA ASN A 1244 17.53 6.74 -13.38
C ASN A 1244 17.42 5.21 -13.55
N ARG A 1245 18.09 4.64 -14.56
CA ARG A 1245 17.94 3.23 -14.99
C ARG A 1245 19.16 2.39 -14.66
#